data_AF-A0A8T4SU39-F1
#
_entry.id   AF-A0A8T4SU39-F1
#
_cell.length_a   1.000
_cell.length_b   1.000
_cell.length_c   1.000
_cell.angle_alpha   90.00
_cell.angle_beta   90.00
_cell.angle_gamma   90.00
#
_symmetry.space_group_name_H-M   'P 1'
#
loop_
_entity.id
_entity.type
_entity.pdbx_description
1 polymer ?
#
loop_
_entity_poly.entity_id
_entity_poly.type
_entity_poly.pdbx_seq_one_letter_code
_entity_poly.pdbx_strand_id
1 'polypeptide(L)'
;MGKYRAQKGFLLIVVVLLAATFFASLYNDSTGEAVRTKRTTIATKQPLSYQQPQGGEDSGSVLIPGTGWTGPTPIPGPIGNPLAQGHDATAIAHSDMVPFQTTSTTMNIGVLAYHINGIEKVSFSVNNGPWVDVFSPTLNPETEVEEYWAVLDASQFLTDGPVEIRAIAYPINGYPKVLQGTTIIDHDSSIILNVNPSGSLPHRVRYVSTTGSDSSTCGLTSATACLTIRHAADLAAIYSGVPGQPGNLDGAELRLGEGTWIMPEFRGTGLIPFWQPAFRTTTRWFTITSSETVNPDNVLIDEFFGPADGPGLWLKQVRLYDVSLVGHARTPQANFEDYFWVDNSKAYFLGNVITNNLCGAHFQGYDAFTSTYFTDVYMDNTCNGPQDAVLVRHVFADHTGAGHASKSHTVIDYTVNRVYGSLLSQIPPGYDYHGDYYQMYSRYQDIIIKGGGTLPGALVSSRGIVDEYTANHLVKDVVIDGIYLDVNQPGIMDGWVFSYCDRIDHMIIQDSTLIGSSNWCGELGGTPNPLTMHNLLIKDSIFENGNIDKLPHPILPQIRYITSPANSPTKLFVTTLSTSQLRLKWMDNSNNENHFEVERLQLPNGIFAPLLPASSLPANTVTFTDTGLPPSTSFAYRVRAVNAAGPSAWSNIANGKVM
;
A
#
# COMPACT_ATOMS: atom_id res chain seq x y z
N MET A 1 52.44 26.18 -0.03
CA MET A 1 51.75 24.92 -0.35
C MET A 1 50.35 25.18 -0.94
N GLY A 2 50.25 25.98 -2.01
CA GLY A 2 48.98 26.56 -2.48
C GLY A 2 48.50 26.10 -3.86
N LYS A 3 48.96 24.96 -4.39
CA LYS A 3 48.60 24.50 -5.75
C LYS A 3 47.91 23.13 -5.84
N TYR A 4 47.66 22.44 -4.71
CA TYR A 4 47.04 21.11 -4.69
C TYR A 4 45.52 21.07 -4.35
N ARG A 5 44.89 22.20 -3.99
CA ARG A 5 43.45 22.25 -3.64
C ARG A 5 42.50 22.53 -4.82
N ALA A 6 42.96 23.19 -5.89
CA ALA A 6 42.08 23.57 -7.01
C ALA A 6 41.78 22.40 -7.97
N GLN A 7 42.68 21.43 -8.13
CA GLN A 7 42.47 20.28 -9.04
C GLN A 7 41.52 19.21 -8.48
N LYS A 8 41.34 19.10 -7.15
CA LYS A 8 40.38 18.16 -6.55
C LYS A 8 38.92 18.65 -6.68
N GLY A 9 38.68 19.96 -6.65
CA GLY A 9 37.34 20.52 -6.84
C GLY A 9 36.81 20.37 -8.27
N PHE A 10 37.69 20.52 -9.26
CA PHE A 10 37.30 20.42 -10.68
C PHE A 10 37.09 18.97 -11.13
N LEU A 11 37.87 18.02 -10.60
CA LEU A 11 37.72 16.59 -10.91
C LEU A 11 36.45 15.99 -10.28
N LEU A 12 36.05 16.45 -9.07
CA LEU A 12 34.83 15.99 -8.41
C LEU A 12 33.55 16.47 -9.12
N ILE A 13 33.54 17.72 -9.60
CA ILE A 13 32.39 18.29 -10.33
C ILE A 13 32.20 17.62 -11.69
N VAL A 14 33.28 17.29 -12.40
CA VAL A 14 33.22 16.61 -13.71
C VAL A 14 32.78 15.15 -13.56
N VAL A 15 33.15 14.45 -12.48
CA VAL A 15 32.69 13.08 -12.19
C VAL A 15 31.20 13.03 -11.81
N VAL A 16 30.70 14.03 -11.07
CA VAL A 16 29.27 14.13 -10.70
C VAL A 16 28.40 14.48 -11.92
N LEU A 17 28.85 15.37 -12.80
CA LEU A 17 28.13 15.72 -14.04
C LEU A 17 28.14 14.57 -15.07
N LEU A 18 29.26 13.84 -15.21
CA LEU A 18 29.34 12.67 -16.10
C LEU A 18 28.48 11.51 -15.59
N ALA A 19 28.38 11.31 -14.27
CA ALA A 19 27.46 10.35 -13.68
C ALA A 19 26.01 10.69 -14.03
N ALA A 20 25.57 11.93 -13.84
CA ALA A 20 24.21 12.37 -14.15
C ALA A 20 23.81 12.16 -15.62
N THR A 21 24.71 12.40 -16.58
CA THR A 21 24.44 12.15 -18.01
C THR A 21 24.53 10.67 -18.42
N PHE A 22 25.29 9.84 -17.69
CA PHE A 22 25.39 8.39 -17.97
C PHE A 22 24.19 7.62 -17.40
N PHE A 23 23.61 8.08 -16.29
CA PHE A 23 22.40 7.50 -15.67
C PHE A 23 21.14 7.68 -16.53
N ALA A 24 21.04 8.75 -17.32
CA ALA A 24 19.90 8.96 -18.24
C ALA A 24 19.85 7.97 -19.42
N SER A 25 20.99 7.38 -19.80
CA SER A 25 21.11 6.52 -20.99
C SER A 25 20.86 5.03 -20.71
N LEU A 26 20.97 4.57 -19.47
CA LEU A 26 20.75 3.16 -19.07
C LEU A 26 19.30 2.87 -18.68
N TYR A 27 18.46 3.90 -18.59
CA TYR A 27 17.07 3.83 -18.10
C TYR A 27 16.03 3.75 -19.23
N ASN A 28 16.44 3.32 -20.43
CA ASN A 28 15.55 3.21 -21.58
C ASN A 28 15.25 1.72 -21.86
N ASP A 29 14.59 1.07 -20.91
CA ASP A 29 13.96 -0.22 -21.13
C ASP A 29 12.45 -0.02 -21.24
N SER A 30 11.86 -0.67 -22.24
CA SER A 30 10.46 -0.53 -22.68
C SER A 30 9.40 -0.82 -21.59
N THR A 31 9.81 -1.40 -20.46
CA THR A 31 8.99 -1.66 -19.27
C THR A 31 8.89 -0.43 -18.33
N GLY A 32 9.91 0.43 -18.29
CA GLY A 32 9.92 1.68 -17.51
C GLY A 32 9.01 2.77 -18.11
N GLU A 33 8.73 2.70 -19.42
CA GLU A 33 7.78 3.59 -20.09
C GLU A 33 6.32 3.31 -19.66
N ALA A 34 5.93 2.04 -19.48
CA ALA A 34 4.60 1.68 -18.97
C ALA A 34 4.38 2.15 -17.52
N VAL A 35 5.43 2.09 -16.70
CA VAL A 35 5.45 2.58 -15.30
C VAL A 35 5.43 4.12 -15.24
N ARG A 36 6.17 4.81 -16.13
CA ARG A 36 6.07 6.28 -16.31
C ARG A 36 4.68 6.72 -16.77
N THR A 37 3.99 5.93 -17.57
CA THR A 37 2.64 6.25 -18.08
C THR A 37 1.59 6.18 -16.96
N LYS A 38 1.71 5.23 -16.02
CA LYS A 38 0.92 5.24 -14.76
C LYS A 38 1.22 6.49 -13.93
N ARG A 39 2.49 6.87 -13.78
CA ARG A 39 2.94 8.06 -13.04
C ARG A 39 2.47 9.40 -13.64
N THR A 40 2.37 9.49 -14.97
CA THR A 40 1.85 10.69 -15.68
C THR A 40 0.34 10.87 -15.48
N THR A 41 -0.38 9.76 -15.27
CA THR A 41 -1.82 9.77 -14.97
C THR A 41 -2.08 10.26 -13.53
N ILE A 42 -1.17 9.97 -12.59
CA ILE A 42 -1.22 10.42 -11.20
C ILE A 42 -0.85 11.92 -11.06
N ALA A 43 0.15 12.40 -11.81
CA ALA A 43 0.62 13.78 -11.73
C ALA A 43 -0.26 14.84 -12.45
N THR A 44 -1.34 14.45 -13.15
CA THR A 44 -2.16 15.38 -13.96
C THR A 44 -3.63 15.48 -13.54
N LYS A 45 -4.03 15.07 -12.33
CA LYS A 45 -5.41 15.28 -11.86
C LYS A 45 -5.72 16.78 -11.64
N GLN A 46 -6.16 17.45 -12.71
CA GLN A 46 -7.23 18.44 -12.60
C GLN A 46 -8.54 17.73 -12.22
N PRO A 47 -9.45 18.37 -11.47
CA PRO A 47 -10.70 17.74 -11.04
C PRO A 47 -11.51 17.33 -12.27
N LEU A 48 -11.58 16.01 -12.53
CA LEU A 48 -12.43 15.46 -13.57
C LEU A 48 -13.88 15.64 -13.13
N SER A 49 -14.65 16.40 -13.91
CA SER A 49 -16.08 16.59 -13.72
C SER A 49 -16.81 15.25 -13.84
N TYR A 50 -17.46 14.84 -12.76
CA TYR A 50 -18.23 13.62 -12.65
C TYR A 50 -19.58 13.70 -13.41
N GLN A 51 -19.90 12.64 -14.16
CA GLN A 51 -21.24 12.32 -14.64
C GLN A 51 -21.69 11.06 -13.90
N GLN A 52 -22.80 11.15 -13.16
CA GLN A 52 -23.41 10.05 -12.41
C GLN A 52 -23.68 8.81 -13.30
N PRO A 53 -23.25 7.60 -12.88
CA PRO A 53 -23.88 6.37 -13.29
C PRO A 53 -25.14 6.12 -12.44
N GLN A 54 -26.22 5.69 -13.07
CA GLN A 54 -27.45 5.34 -12.38
C GLN A 54 -27.35 3.96 -11.71
N GLY A 55 -27.58 3.94 -10.39
CA GLY A 55 -28.33 2.88 -9.71
C GLY A 55 -27.52 1.86 -8.90
N GLY A 56 -27.39 2.13 -7.59
CA GLY A 56 -26.95 1.19 -6.54
C GLY A 56 -25.92 1.79 -5.58
N GLU A 57 -26.16 2.99 -5.04
CA GLU A 57 -25.16 3.83 -4.34
C GLU A 57 -25.42 3.87 -2.82
N ASP A 58 -24.74 3.05 -2.02
CA ASP A 58 -24.62 3.27 -0.55
C ASP A 58 -23.22 3.76 -0.14
N SER A 59 -22.23 3.72 -1.06
CA SER A 59 -20.93 4.39 -0.89
C SER A 59 -21.04 5.87 -1.29
N GLY A 60 -20.33 6.75 -0.58
CA GLY A 60 -20.43 8.20 -0.79
C GLY A 60 -21.44 8.93 0.08
N SER A 61 -22.05 8.25 1.05
CA SER A 61 -22.95 8.88 2.03
C SER A 61 -22.20 9.87 2.92
N VAL A 62 -22.74 11.09 3.03
CA VAL A 62 -22.13 12.18 3.81
C VAL A 62 -22.40 12.00 5.29
N LEU A 63 -21.33 12.01 6.09
CA LEU A 63 -21.41 11.95 7.55
C LEU A 63 -21.92 13.26 8.12
N ILE A 64 -22.87 13.16 9.07
CA ILE A 64 -23.41 14.31 9.79
C ILE A 64 -22.72 14.41 11.16
N PRO A 65 -22.10 15.55 11.51
CA PRO A 65 -21.40 15.69 12.78
C PRO A 65 -22.35 15.72 13.98
N GLY A 66 -21.98 14.97 15.01
CA GLY A 66 -22.61 15.04 16.34
C GLY A 66 -21.95 16.05 17.27
N THR A 67 -22.21 15.89 18.57
CA THR A 67 -21.74 16.81 19.63
C THR A 67 -20.41 16.41 20.26
N GLY A 68 -19.73 15.39 19.73
CA GLY A 68 -18.53 14.78 20.30
C GLY A 68 -18.82 13.52 21.12
N TRP A 69 -17.80 12.69 21.28
CA TRP A 69 -17.89 11.42 22.01
C TRP A 69 -17.82 11.65 23.53
N THR A 70 -18.75 11.04 24.27
CA THR A 70 -18.79 11.11 25.75
C THR A 70 -18.10 9.92 26.43
N GLY A 71 -17.60 8.97 25.65
CA GLY A 71 -16.95 7.76 26.13
C GLY A 71 -16.69 6.75 25.00
N PRO A 72 -16.26 5.52 25.34
CA PRO A 72 -16.10 4.44 24.39
C PRO A 72 -17.43 4.07 23.73
N THR A 73 -17.37 3.72 22.45
CA THR A 73 -18.47 3.10 21.72
C THR A 73 -18.72 1.71 22.31
N PRO A 74 -19.96 1.35 22.69
CA PRO A 74 -20.27 0.02 23.18
C PRO A 74 -19.88 -1.04 22.16
N ILE A 75 -19.12 -2.05 22.61
CA ILE A 75 -18.74 -3.19 21.77
C ILE A 75 -19.98 -4.07 21.59
N PRO A 76 -20.49 -4.25 20.35
CA PRO A 76 -21.65 -5.11 20.13
C PRO A 76 -21.36 -6.57 20.50
N GLY A 77 -22.40 -7.30 20.94
CA GLY A 77 -22.32 -8.76 21.09
C GLY A 77 -22.23 -9.47 19.73
N PRO A 78 -21.97 -10.79 19.72
CA PRO A 78 -21.88 -11.54 18.47
C PRO A 78 -23.24 -11.62 17.78
N ILE A 79 -23.21 -11.63 16.45
CA ILE A 79 -24.39 -11.62 15.57
C ILE A 79 -24.42 -12.93 14.78
N GLY A 80 -25.61 -13.36 14.36
CA GLY A 80 -25.79 -14.53 13.51
C GLY A 80 -26.07 -15.81 14.30
N ASN A 81 -25.74 -16.96 13.70
CA ASN A 81 -26.01 -18.28 14.26
C ASN A 81 -24.84 -18.76 15.15
N PRO A 82 -25.04 -18.98 16.46
CA PRO A 82 -23.99 -19.44 17.37
C PRO A 82 -23.37 -20.79 17.04
N LEU A 83 -24.02 -21.59 16.21
CA LEU A 83 -23.53 -22.89 15.75
C LEU A 83 -22.83 -22.83 14.39
N ALA A 84 -22.87 -21.68 13.70
CA ALA A 84 -22.20 -21.53 12.42
C ALA A 84 -20.70 -21.29 12.62
N GLN A 85 -19.91 -21.84 11.71
CA GLN A 85 -18.46 -21.68 11.70
C GLN A 85 -18.06 -20.19 11.75
N GLY A 86 -17.01 -19.87 12.50
CA GLY A 86 -16.50 -18.50 12.62
C GLY A 86 -17.41 -17.55 13.39
N HIS A 87 -18.41 -18.05 14.13
CA HIS A 87 -19.22 -17.20 15.02
C HIS A 87 -18.40 -16.63 16.20
N ASP A 88 -17.35 -17.35 16.60
CA ASP A 88 -16.40 -16.93 17.63
C ASP A 88 -15.35 -15.93 17.13
N ALA A 89 -15.20 -15.80 15.81
CA ALA A 89 -14.26 -14.89 15.19
C ALA A 89 -14.73 -13.43 15.30
N THR A 90 -13.76 -12.52 15.44
CA THR A 90 -13.99 -11.07 15.38
C THR A 90 -13.74 -10.60 13.95
N ALA A 91 -14.53 -9.63 13.47
CA ALA A 91 -14.19 -8.95 12.22
C ALA A 91 -12.79 -8.31 12.31
N ILE A 92 -12.09 -8.30 11.18
CA ILE A 92 -10.82 -7.62 11.01
C ILE A 92 -11.14 -6.32 10.29
N ALA A 93 -10.69 -5.17 10.78
CA ALA A 93 -10.92 -3.91 10.10
C ALA A 93 -9.83 -2.89 10.39
N HIS A 94 -9.29 -2.25 9.36
CA HIS A 94 -8.27 -1.20 9.49
C HIS A 94 -8.58 -0.02 8.56
N SER A 95 -8.23 1.18 9.00
CA SER A 95 -8.18 2.36 8.12
C SER A 95 -6.82 2.43 7.42
N ASP A 96 -6.85 2.74 6.13
CA ASP A 96 -5.68 3.01 5.30
C ASP A 96 -5.39 4.53 5.15
N MET A 97 -6.27 5.38 5.70
CA MET A 97 -6.15 6.84 5.63
C MET A 97 -4.89 7.36 6.33
N VAL A 98 -4.25 8.37 5.74
CA VAL A 98 -3.26 9.19 6.46
C VAL A 98 -4.00 9.98 7.57
N PRO A 99 -3.70 9.78 8.86
CA PRO A 99 -4.37 10.47 9.96
C PRO A 99 -3.93 11.94 10.03
N PHE A 100 -4.56 12.74 10.89
CA PHE A 100 -4.23 14.15 11.18
C PHE A 100 -4.22 15.12 9.99
N GLN A 101 -4.67 14.69 8.81
CA GLN A 101 -4.81 15.56 7.65
C GLN A 101 -5.81 16.68 7.94
N THR A 102 -5.61 17.82 7.27
CA THR A 102 -6.53 18.96 7.35
C THR A 102 -7.28 19.10 6.04
N THR A 103 -8.60 19.18 6.09
CA THR A 103 -9.44 19.45 4.92
C THR A 103 -10.37 20.64 5.15
N SER A 104 -10.61 21.42 4.11
CA SER A 104 -11.63 22.49 4.07
C SER A 104 -12.79 22.15 3.13
N THR A 105 -12.76 20.98 2.52
CA THR A 105 -13.73 20.47 1.55
C THR A 105 -14.18 19.06 1.94
N THR A 106 -14.83 18.36 1.02
CA THR A 106 -15.10 16.94 1.16
C THR A 106 -13.82 16.11 1.14
N MET A 107 -13.79 15.03 1.91
CA MET A 107 -12.76 13.99 1.91
C MET A 107 -13.43 12.63 2.05
N ASN A 108 -13.04 11.65 1.24
CA ASN A 108 -13.57 10.29 1.34
C ASN A 108 -12.74 9.51 2.36
N ILE A 109 -13.40 8.87 3.32
CA ILE A 109 -12.77 8.16 4.42
C ILE A 109 -13.02 6.65 4.28
N GLY A 110 -11.95 5.87 4.34
CA GLY A 110 -11.95 4.45 4.03
C GLY A 110 -11.70 3.53 5.22
N VAL A 111 -12.34 2.37 5.22
CA VAL A 111 -12.06 1.23 6.11
C VAL A 111 -12.10 -0.07 5.30
N LEU A 112 -11.00 -0.81 5.36
CA LEU A 112 -10.96 -2.21 4.97
C LEU A 112 -11.59 -3.07 6.05
N ALA A 113 -12.39 -4.06 5.67
CA ALA A 113 -13.02 -4.96 6.61
C ALA A 113 -13.14 -6.39 6.04
N TYR A 114 -12.81 -7.38 6.86
CA TYR A 114 -12.80 -8.79 6.51
C TYR A 114 -13.35 -9.65 7.63
N HIS A 115 -13.96 -10.78 7.25
CA HIS A 115 -14.38 -11.81 8.19
C HIS A 115 -14.58 -13.14 7.44
N ILE A 116 -14.40 -14.28 8.12
CA ILE A 116 -14.55 -15.60 7.50
C ILE A 116 -15.96 -15.86 6.93
N ASN A 117 -16.97 -15.20 7.48
CA ASN A 117 -18.35 -15.26 7.00
C ASN A 117 -18.71 -14.11 6.04
N GLY A 118 -17.76 -13.23 5.71
CA GLY A 118 -18.03 -11.98 5.02
C GLY A 118 -18.51 -10.88 5.98
N ILE A 119 -18.45 -9.65 5.48
CA ILE A 119 -18.93 -8.44 6.17
C ILE A 119 -20.32 -8.11 5.61
N GLU A 120 -21.27 -7.89 6.50
CA GLU A 120 -22.63 -7.43 6.14
C GLU A 120 -22.61 -5.93 5.82
N LYS A 121 -21.90 -5.15 6.65
CA LYS A 121 -21.75 -3.70 6.49
C LYS A 121 -20.63 -3.15 7.35
N VAL A 122 -20.18 -1.93 7.01
CA VAL A 122 -19.40 -1.07 7.90
C VAL A 122 -20.19 0.19 8.19
N SER A 123 -20.36 0.51 9.46
CA SER A 123 -21.08 1.71 9.91
C SER A 123 -20.09 2.80 10.35
N PHE A 124 -20.26 4.03 9.89
CA PHE A 124 -19.40 5.17 10.20
C PHE A 124 -20.15 6.24 11.02
N SER A 125 -19.45 6.93 11.91
CA SER A 125 -19.96 8.11 12.62
C SER A 125 -18.85 9.09 12.93
N VAL A 126 -19.11 10.39 12.78
CA VAL A 126 -18.18 11.47 13.13
C VAL A 126 -18.68 12.26 14.33
N ASN A 127 -17.82 12.42 15.33
CA ASN A 127 -18.10 13.14 16.58
C ASN A 127 -19.44 12.72 17.23
N ASN A 128 -19.71 11.40 17.29
CA ASN A 128 -20.95 10.85 17.84
C ASN A 128 -22.22 11.34 17.12
N GLY A 129 -22.13 11.58 15.81
CA GLY A 129 -23.27 11.83 14.95
C GLY A 129 -24.04 10.54 14.62
N PRO A 130 -25.12 10.64 13.82
CA PRO A 130 -25.83 9.46 13.33
C PRO A 130 -24.89 8.48 12.62
N TRP A 131 -25.10 7.18 12.84
CA TRP A 131 -24.37 6.14 12.13
C TRP A 131 -24.87 6.02 10.69
N VAL A 132 -23.93 5.91 9.76
CA VAL A 132 -24.17 5.71 8.33
C VAL A 132 -23.66 4.34 7.95
N ASP A 133 -24.55 3.50 7.42
CA ASP A 133 -24.24 2.12 7.02
C ASP A 133 -23.76 2.08 5.56
N VAL A 134 -22.67 1.36 5.31
CA VAL A 134 -22.15 1.06 3.97
C VAL A 134 -22.13 -0.47 3.81
N PHE A 135 -22.90 -0.99 2.85
CA PHE A 135 -23.15 -2.44 2.73
C PHE A 135 -22.19 -3.17 1.78
N SER A 136 -21.41 -2.45 1.00
CA SER A 136 -20.46 -3.06 0.06
C SER A 136 -19.25 -2.18 -0.14
N PRO A 137 -18.05 -2.77 -0.25
CA PRO A 137 -16.87 -2.02 -0.57
C PRO A 137 -16.91 -1.59 -2.04
N THR A 138 -16.36 -0.42 -2.34
CA THR A 138 -16.17 0.08 -3.70
C THR A 138 -14.86 0.84 -3.76
N LEU A 139 -14.35 1.14 -4.96
CA LEU A 139 -13.13 1.93 -5.12
C LEU A 139 -13.29 3.31 -4.47
N ASN A 140 -12.52 3.59 -3.42
CA ASN A 140 -12.48 4.90 -2.80
C ASN A 140 -11.62 5.85 -3.67
N PRO A 141 -12.15 7.00 -4.12
CA PRO A 141 -11.41 7.94 -4.97
C PRO A 141 -10.19 8.60 -4.30
N GLU A 142 -10.18 8.67 -2.96
CA GLU A 142 -9.11 9.33 -2.19
C GLU A 142 -7.90 8.41 -2.02
N THR A 143 -8.16 7.11 -1.89
CA THR A 143 -7.15 6.11 -1.54
C THR A 143 -6.82 5.19 -2.71
N GLU A 144 -7.68 5.14 -3.73
CA GLU A 144 -7.69 4.18 -4.85
C GLU A 144 -7.69 2.70 -4.42
N VAL A 145 -8.15 2.42 -3.20
CA VAL A 145 -8.35 1.06 -2.65
C VAL A 145 -9.84 0.70 -2.70
N GLU A 146 -10.17 -0.56 -2.99
CA GLU A 146 -11.54 -1.08 -2.85
C GLU A 146 -11.84 -1.37 -1.37
N GLU A 147 -12.73 -0.56 -0.78
CA GLU A 147 -13.01 -0.55 0.65
C GLU A 147 -14.39 0.03 0.98
N TYR A 148 -14.81 -0.06 2.24
CA TYR A 148 -16.01 0.61 2.71
C TYR A 148 -15.68 2.07 2.97
N TRP A 149 -16.39 3.01 2.34
CA TRP A 149 -16.08 4.42 2.50
C TRP A 149 -17.30 5.33 2.56
N ALA A 150 -17.13 6.42 3.32
CA ALA A 150 -18.11 7.48 3.52
C ALA A 150 -17.47 8.86 3.25
N VAL A 151 -18.28 9.92 3.19
CA VAL A 151 -17.80 11.28 2.90
C VAL A 151 -17.80 12.13 4.16
N LEU A 152 -16.64 12.66 4.53
CA LEU A 152 -16.52 13.75 5.49
C LEU A 152 -16.64 15.08 4.73
N ASP A 153 -17.66 15.87 5.01
CA ASP A 153 -17.83 17.21 4.44
C ASP A 153 -17.48 18.28 5.49
N ALA A 154 -16.34 18.94 5.32
CA ALA A 154 -15.87 19.99 6.23
C ALA A 154 -16.88 21.13 6.40
N SER A 155 -17.70 21.42 5.37
CA SER A 155 -18.68 22.52 5.42
C SER A 155 -19.82 22.29 6.42
N GLN A 156 -20.00 21.05 6.91
CA GLN A 156 -21.00 20.72 7.92
C GLN A 156 -20.57 21.08 9.35
N PHE A 157 -19.31 21.46 9.56
CA PHE A 157 -18.76 21.77 10.87
C PHE A 157 -18.83 23.27 11.16
N LEU A 158 -19.25 23.62 12.38
CA LEU A 158 -19.34 25.01 12.83
C LEU A 158 -18.01 25.58 13.34
N THR A 159 -17.06 24.71 13.64
CA THR A 159 -15.76 25.07 14.22
C THR A 159 -14.65 24.30 13.54
N ASP A 160 -13.52 24.96 13.31
CA ASP A 160 -12.34 24.27 12.82
C ASP A 160 -11.65 23.51 13.95
N GLY A 161 -11.00 22.40 13.62
CA GLY A 161 -10.23 21.61 14.57
C GLY A 161 -10.32 20.11 14.32
N PRO A 162 -9.86 19.30 15.29
CA PRO A 162 -9.84 17.85 15.15
C PRO A 162 -11.25 17.27 15.20
N VAL A 163 -11.46 16.20 14.44
CA VAL A 163 -12.68 15.39 14.42
C VAL A 163 -12.30 13.92 14.58
N GLU A 164 -13.11 13.20 15.34
CA GLU A 164 -12.94 11.76 15.57
C GLU A 164 -14.04 11.01 14.81
N ILE A 165 -13.61 10.20 13.84
CA ILE A 165 -14.47 9.28 13.11
C ILE A 165 -14.27 7.88 13.67
N ARG A 166 -15.37 7.22 14.02
CA ARG A 166 -15.39 5.81 14.43
C ARG A 166 -16.10 4.97 13.38
N ALA A 167 -15.68 3.72 13.29
CA ALA A 167 -16.32 2.74 12.41
C ALA A 167 -16.63 1.45 13.16
N ILE A 168 -17.64 0.72 12.70
CA ILE A 168 -17.96 -0.62 13.20
C ILE A 168 -18.11 -1.56 12.00
N ALA A 169 -17.27 -2.58 11.92
CA ALA A 169 -17.39 -3.64 10.93
C ALA A 169 -18.28 -4.77 11.46
N TYR A 170 -19.41 -5.01 10.80
CA TYR A 170 -20.39 -6.02 11.16
C TYR A 170 -20.21 -7.27 10.28
N PRO A 171 -19.76 -8.41 10.82
CA PRO A 171 -19.74 -9.65 10.06
C PRO A 171 -21.16 -10.18 9.87
N ILE A 172 -21.38 -10.97 8.82
CA ILE A 172 -22.66 -11.68 8.59
C ILE A 172 -22.98 -12.63 9.77
N ASN A 173 -21.94 -13.21 10.37
CA ASN A 173 -22.01 -14.05 11.56
C ASN A 173 -20.66 -13.99 12.27
N GLY A 174 -20.60 -13.55 13.53
CA GLY A 174 -19.36 -13.30 14.26
C GLY A 174 -19.45 -12.11 15.21
N TYR A 175 -18.32 -11.71 15.80
CA TYR A 175 -18.19 -10.50 16.62
C TYR A 175 -17.87 -9.27 15.78
N PRO A 176 -18.64 -8.16 15.90
CA PRO A 176 -18.28 -6.90 15.28
C PRO A 176 -16.98 -6.30 15.83
N LYS A 177 -16.21 -5.63 14.96
CA LYS A 177 -15.00 -4.87 15.34
C LYS A 177 -15.34 -3.40 15.39
N VAL A 178 -14.95 -2.73 16.48
CA VAL A 178 -15.14 -1.29 16.67
C VAL A 178 -13.79 -0.60 16.53
N LEU A 179 -13.66 0.30 15.55
CA LEU A 179 -12.51 1.18 15.40
C LEU A 179 -12.74 2.43 16.24
N GLN A 180 -12.04 2.48 17.37
CA GLN A 180 -12.14 3.58 18.33
C GLN A 180 -10.83 3.78 19.10
N GLY A 181 -10.56 5.02 19.51
CA GLY A 181 -9.38 5.37 20.29
C GLY A 181 -8.50 6.40 19.59
N THR A 182 -7.71 7.13 20.37
CA THR A 182 -6.93 8.29 19.90
C THR A 182 -5.44 8.01 19.69
N THR A 183 -5.00 6.76 19.90
CA THR A 183 -3.59 6.38 19.82
C THR A 183 -3.41 5.54 18.55
N ILE A 184 -2.66 6.01 17.55
CA ILE A 184 -2.39 5.24 16.31
C ILE A 184 -1.34 4.15 16.57
N ILE A 185 -1.53 3.37 17.62
CA ILE A 185 -0.85 2.10 17.78
C ILE A 185 -1.80 1.08 17.14
N ASP A 186 -1.28 0.32 16.18
CA ASP A 186 -1.90 -0.88 15.60
C ASP A 186 -3.14 -0.70 14.70
N HIS A 187 -3.41 0.48 14.12
CA HIS A 187 -4.50 0.72 13.12
C HIS A 187 -5.95 0.33 13.54
N ASP A 188 -6.13 -0.12 14.78
CA ASP A 188 -7.41 -0.47 15.43
C ASP A 188 -8.18 0.74 15.99
N SER A 189 -7.71 1.94 15.67
CA SER A 189 -8.13 3.19 16.29
C SER A 189 -9.08 4.01 15.43
N SER A 190 -9.63 5.07 16.03
CA SER A 190 -10.44 6.05 15.31
C SER A 190 -9.64 6.69 14.17
N ILE A 191 -10.33 7.07 13.11
CA ILE A 191 -9.76 7.94 12.08
C ILE A 191 -9.81 9.37 12.62
N ILE A 192 -8.65 9.95 12.89
CA ILE A 192 -8.51 11.33 13.39
C ILE A 192 -8.14 12.24 12.23
N LEU A 193 -8.94 13.27 11.97
CA LEU A 193 -8.70 14.28 10.93
C LEU A 193 -8.93 15.68 11.50
N ASN A 194 -8.64 16.72 10.73
CA ASN A 194 -8.94 18.10 11.07
C ASN A 194 -9.81 18.73 9.98
N VAL A 195 -10.90 19.38 10.38
CA VAL A 195 -11.75 20.17 9.49
C VAL A 195 -11.41 21.64 9.64
N ASN A 196 -11.42 22.39 8.54
CA ASN A 196 -11.10 23.82 8.51
C ASN A 196 -12.07 24.64 7.64
N PRO A 197 -13.41 24.49 7.81
CA PRO A 197 -14.38 25.21 6.99
C PRO A 197 -14.26 26.75 7.06
N SER A 198 -13.83 27.31 8.20
CA SER A 198 -13.68 28.75 8.37
C SER A 198 -12.28 29.27 8.04
N GLY A 199 -11.32 28.36 7.82
CA GLY A 199 -9.94 28.71 7.49
C GLY A 199 -9.13 29.24 8.67
N SER A 200 -9.58 29.07 9.91
CA SER A 200 -8.93 29.64 11.10
C SER A 200 -7.72 28.84 11.57
N LEU A 201 -7.60 27.56 11.19
CA LEU A 201 -6.44 26.76 11.56
C LEU A 201 -5.17 27.32 10.88
N PRO A 202 -4.09 27.57 11.64
CA PRO A 202 -2.86 28.11 11.06
C PRO A 202 -2.31 27.21 9.96
N HIS A 203 -1.97 27.80 8.81
CA HIS A 203 -1.27 27.12 7.72
C HIS A 203 -0.11 28.02 7.28
N ARG A 204 1.10 27.68 7.72
CA ARG A 204 2.30 28.51 7.52
C ARG A 204 3.29 27.80 6.61
N VAL A 205 3.34 28.26 5.37
CA VAL A 205 4.28 27.77 4.36
C VAL A 205 5.59 28.57 4.44
N ARG A 206 6.73 27.88 4.36
CA ARG A 206 8.05 28.50 4.18
C ARG A 206 8.84 27.82 3.08
N TYR A 207 9.45 28.60 2.21
CA TYR A 207 10.33 28.10 1.15
C TYR A 207 11.78 28.03 1.60
N VAL A 208 12.49 26.98 1.20
CA VAL A 208 13.92 26.76 1.49
C VAL A 208 14.66 26.47 0.19
N SER A 209 15.82 27.08 -0.01
CA SER A 209 16.63 26.90 -1.22
C SER A 209 18.12 26.96 -0.91
N THR A 210 18.92 26.18 -1.63
CA THR A 210 20.39 26.13 -1.48
C THR A 210 21.06 27.47 -1.82
N THR A 211 20.34 28.37 -2.50
CA THR A 211 20.77 29.75 -2.80
C THR A 211 20.03 30.80 -1.96
N GLY A 212 19.29 30.38 -0.94
CA GLY A 212 18.49 31.24 -0.07
C GLY A 212 19.32 32.08 0.91
N SER A 213 18.64 32.72 1.86
CA SER A 213 19.27 33.46 2.97
C SER A 213 18.52 33.27 4.28
N ASP A 214 19.21 33.15 5.41
CA ASP A 214 18.58 33.07 6.74
C ASP A 214 18.34 34.46 7.34
N SER A 215 17.69 35.33 6.57
CA SER A 215 17.20 36.61 7.08
C SER A 215 15.93 36.41 7.93
N SER A 216 15.57 37.39 8.76
CA SER A 216 14.37 37.31 9.60
C SER A 216 13.05 37.25 8.82
N THR A 217 13.07 37.53 7.52
CA THR A 217 11.89 37.57 6.64
C THR A 217 11.98 36.57 5.48
N CYS A 218 12.91 35.62 5.52
CA CYS A 218 13.03 34.63 4.47
C CYS A 218 11.86 33.64 4.44
N GLY A 219 11.77 32.88 3.36
CA GLY A 219 10.84 31.78 3.18
C GLY A 219 9.41 32.19 2.87
N LEU A 220 9.08 33.47 2.70
CA LEU A 220 7.72 33.88 2.31
C LEU A 220 7.35 33.49 0.88
N THR A 221 8.35 33.40 -0.01
CA THR A 221 8.22 32.97 -1.41
C THR A 221 9.45 32.16 -1.81
N SER A 222 9.37 31.41 -2.91
CA SER A 222 10.52 30.69 -3.48
C SER A 222 11.68 31.63 -3.86
N ALA A 223 11.39 32.86 -4.30
CA ALA A 223 12.39 33.87 -4.63
C ALA A 223 13.12 34.44 -3.40
N THR A 224 12.50 34.39 -2.23
CA THR A 224 13.05 34.87 -0.96
C THR A 224 13.28 33.72 0.01
N ALA A 225 13.59 32.52 -0.50
CA ALA A 225 13.68 31.31 0.30
C ALA A 225 14.73 31.42 1.43
N CYS A 226 14.47 30.72 2.53
CA CYS A 226 15.46 30.52 3.58
C CYS A 226 16.61 29.63 3.09
N LEU A 227 17.79 29.79 3.68
CA LEU A 227 18.93 28.94 3.36
C LEU A 227 18.82 27.59 4.08
N THR A 228 18.31 27.59 5.32
CA THR A 228 18.25 26.38 6.16
C THR A 228 16.83 25.97 6.54
N ILE A 229 16.61 24.65 6.62
CA ILE A 229 15.36 24.04 7.10
C ILE A 229 15.05 24.49 8.53
N ARG A 230 16.07 24.55 9.40
CA ARG A 230 15.90 24.94 10.80
C ARG A 230 15.33 26.34 10.94
N HIS A 231 15.95 27.31 10.27
CA HIS A 231 15.52 28.69 10.36
C HIS A 231 14.13 28.89 9.74
N ALA A 232 13.83 28.19 8.64
CA ALA A 232 12.48 28.17 8.08
C ALA A 232 11.43 27.61 9.07
N ALA A 233 11.75 26.54 9.80
CA ALA A 233 10.90 25.98 10.84
C ALA A 233 10.68 26.96 12.00
N ASP A 234 11.73 27.64 12.47
CA ASP A 234 11.61 28.68 13.52
C ASP A 234 10.67 29.82 13.08
N LEU A 235 10.76 30.26 11.81
CA LEU A 235 9.87 31.29 11.26
C LEU A 235 8.44 30.79 11.00
N ALA A 236 8.24 29.49 10.82
CA ALA A 236 6.92 28.88 10.67
C ALA A 236 6.25 28.67 12.04
N ALA A 237 7.02 28.35 13.08
CA ALA A 237 6.49 28.01 14.40
C ALA A 237 5.69 29.13 15.07
N ILE A 238 4.68 28.73 15.85
CA ILE A 238 3.87 29.62 16.70
C ILE A 238 4.31 29.44 18.14
N TYR A 239 4.91 30.47 18.73
CA TYR A 239 5.35 30.48 20.12
C TYR A 239 4.28 31.07 21.03
N SER A 240 4.08 30.47 22.21
CA SER A 240 3.17 30.97 23.24
C SER A 240 3.69 32.20 23.99
N GLY A 241 4.95 32.57 23.76
CA GLY A 241 5.66 33.62 24.51
C GLY A 241 6.07 33.21 25.93
N VAL A 242 5.70 32.00 26.38
CA VAL A 242 6.12 31.44 27.66
C VAL A 242 7.54 30.89 27.54
N PRO A 243 8.51 31.35 28.36
CA PRO A 243 9.88 30.84 28.31
C PRO A 243 9.95 29.33 28.50
N GLY A 244 10.81 28.66 27.73
CA GLY A 244 10.98 27.21 27.78
C GLY A 244 9.87 26.38 27.12
N GLN A 245 8.85 27.00 26.51
CA GLN A 245 7.84 26.28 25.74
C GLN A 245 8.27 26.13 24.27
N PRO A 246 8.16 24.93 23.69
CA PRO A 246 8.47 24.71 22.27
C PRO A 246 7.52 25.51 21.36
N GLY A 247 7.99 25.85 20.16
CA GLY A 247 7.13 26.40 19.11
C GLY A 247 6.17 25.34 18.56
N ASN A 248 4.92 25.71 18.29
CA ASN A 248 3.97 24.80 17.64
C ASN A 248 4.13 24.83 16.11
N LEU A 249 4.31 23.66 15.49
CA LEU A 249 4.42 23.45 14.05
C LEU A 249 3.18 22.76 13.42
N ASP A 250 2.07 22.60 14.17
CA ASP A 250 0.84 22.04 13.64
C ASP A 250 0.43 22.73 12.31
N GLY A 251 0.34 21.95 11.23
CA GLY A 251 -0.06 22.44 9.91
C GLY A 251 0.94 23.38 9.23
N ALA A 252 2.18 23.46 9.71
CA ALA A 252 3.24 24.16 9.00
C ALA A 252 3.80 23.29 7.85
N GLU A 253 4.24 23.96 6.78
CA GLU A 253 4.78 23.31 5.58
C GLU A 253 6.10 23.96 5.17
N LEU A 254 7.13 23.15 4.93
CA LEU A 254 8.37 23.60 4.33
C LEU A 254 8.46 23.11 2.87
N ARG A 255 8.61 24.05 1.94
CA ARG A 255 8.75 23.80 0.49
C ARG A 255 10.21 23.92 0.08
N LEU A 256 10.82 22.80 -0.26
CA LEU A 256 12.23 22.72 -0.59
C LEU A 256 12.45 22.89 -2.09
N GLY A 257 13.44 23.70 -2.46
CA GLY A 257 13.97 23.75 -3.82
C GLY A 257 14.85 22.52 -4.13
N GLU A 258 15.27 22.40 -5.39
CA GLU A 258 16.17 21.32 -5.83
C GLU A 258 17.47 21.32 -5.03
N GLY A 259 17.95 20.13 -4.72
CA GLY A 259 19.18 19.92 -3.97
C GLY A 259 19.09 18.76 -3.00
N THR A 260 20.19 18.56 -2.27
CA THR A 260 20.30 17.58 -1.20
C THR A 260 20.20 18.28 0.15
N TRP A 261 19.29 17.81 0.99
CA TRP A 261 18.91 18.41 2.25
C TRP A 261 19.16 17.43 3.38
N ILE A 262 19.95 17.87 4.37
CA ILE A 262 20.17 17.12 5.60
C ILE A 262 19.23 17.69 6.66
N MET A 263 18.54 16.81 7.38
CA MET A 263 17.67 17.23 8.46
C MET A 263 18.47 17.76 9.64
N PRO A 264 18.26 19.02 10.06
CA PRO A 264 18.96 19.57 11.21
C PRO A 264 18.35 19.05 12.52
N GLU A 265 19.16 19.03 13.57
CA GLU A 265 18.67 18.74 14.92
C GLU A 265 17.78 19.88 15.45
N PHE A 266 16.63 19.54 16.03
CA PHE A 266 15.69 20.51 16.60
C PHE A 266 15.77 20.65 18.14
N ARG A 267 16.99 20.64 18.71
CA ARG A 267 17.21 20.94 20.14
C ARG A 267 17.14 22.43 20.46
N GLY A 268 16.94 22.73 21.75
CA GLY A 268 16.91 24.09 22.27
C GLY A 268 18.22 24.84 22.05
N THR A 269 18.12 26.06 21.55
CA THR A 269 19.22 27.05 21.51
C THR A 269 18.72 28.37 22.10
N GLY A 270 19.56 29.06 22.88
CA GLY A 270 19.22 30.34 23.51
C GLY A 270 18.19 30.26 24.63
N LEU A 271 16.89 30.31 24.29
CA LEU A 271 15.74 30.44 25.22
C LEU A 271 15.13 29.11 25.68
N ILE A 272 15.48 28.01 25.00
CA ILE A 272 15.02 26.66 25.33
C ILE A 272 16.24 25.84 25.76
N PRO A 273 16.21 25.16 26.91
CA PRO A 273 17.31 24.32 27.36
C PRO A 273 17.67 23.23 26.35
N PHE A 274 18.96 22.87 26.28
CA PHE A 274 19.45 21.87 25.32
C PHE A 274 18.86 20.47 25.50
N TRP A 275 18.21 20.20 26.63
CA TRP A 275 17.52 18.95 26.96
C TRP A 275 16.02 18.96 26.62
N GLN A 276 15.50 20.02 25.99
CA GLN A 276 14.11 20.13 25.55
C GLN A 276 14.01 20.30 24.03
N PRO A 277 12.94 19.77 23.39
CA PRO A 277 12.69 19.99 21.98
C PRO A 277 12.38 21.46 21.71
N ALA A 278 12.85 22.00 20.58
CA ALA A 278 12.54 23.37 20.18
C ALA A 278 11.12 23.53 19.62
N PHE A 279 10.55 22.43 19.12
CA PHE A 279 9.24 22.41 18.48
C PHE A 279 8.36 21.28 19.02
N ARG A 280 7.07 21.38 18.74
CA ARG A 280 6.09 20.30 18.95
C ARG A 280 5.07 20.29 17.82
N THR A 281 4.47 19.12 17.62
CA THR A 281 3.22 18.90 16.88
C THR A 281 2.30 18.10 17.78
N THR A 282 0.99 18.32 17.66
CA THR A 282 -0.01 17.71 18.56
C THR A 282 -1.20 17.15 17.80
N THR A 283 -1.71 17.86 16.79
CA THR A 283 -2.98 17.53 16.13
C THR A 283 -2.89 17.50 14.62
N ARG A 284 -1.83 18.05 14.03
CA ARG A 284 -1.65 18.18 12.59
C ARG A 284 -0.19 17.95 12.21
N TRP A 285 0.02 17.42 11.01
CA TRP A 285 1.34 17.22 10.46
C TRP A 285 2.14 18.52 10.37
N PHE A 286 3.41 18.44 10.75
CA PHE A 286 4.44 19.27 10.15
C PHE A 286 4.88 18.61 8.84
N THR A 287 4.72 19.29 7.71
CA THR A 287 4.97 18.71 6.39
C THR A 287 6.24 19.30 5.78
N ILE A 288 7.10 18.43 5.25
CA ILE A 288 8.23 18.83 4.39
C ILE A 288 7.95 18.28 3.00
N THR A 289 7.98 19.15 1.99
CA THR A 289 7.63 18.82 0.62
C THR A 289 8.54 19.53 -0.38
N SER A 290 8.55 19.07 -1.63
CA SER A 290 9.11 19.83 -2.73
C SER A 290 8.30 21.11 -2.99
N SER A 291 8.98 22.15 -3.48
CA SER A 291 8.34 23.35 -4.00
C SER A 291 7.63 23.02 -5.32
N GLU A 292 6.41 23.49 -5.53
CA GLU A 292 5.61 23.28 -6.76
C GLU A 292 6.29 23.71 -8.08
N THR A 293 7.41 24.43 -8.03
CA THR A 293 8.19 24.83 -9.20
C THR A 293 9.32 23.87 -9.56
N VAL A 294 9.56 22.83 -8.77
CA VAL A 294 10.68 21.89 -8.96
C VAL A 294 10.20 20.48 -9.18
N ASN A 295 11.05 19.62 -9.75
CA ASN A 295 10.77 18.20 -9.83
C ASN A 295 11.00 17.55 -8.45
N PRO A 296 10.00 16.88 -7.85
CA PRO A 296 10.15 16.11 -6.60
C PRO A 296 11.34 15.14 -6.59
N ASP A 297 11.65 14.55 -7.75
CA ASP A 297 12.78 13.61 -7.91
C ASP A 297 14.16 14.28 -7.68
N ASN A 298 14.23 15.62 -7.74
CA ASN A 298 15.44 16.42 -7.53
C ASN A 298 15.54 17.04 -6.13
N VAL A 299 14.56 16.79 -5.26
CA VAL A 299 14.57 17.22 -3.84
C VAL A 299 14.96 16.02 -3.00
N LEU A 300 16.26 15.91 -2.74
CA LEU A 300 16.84 14.76 -2.07
C LEU A 300 16.95 15.02 -0.57
N ILE A 301 16.42 14.13 0.26
CA ILE A 301 16.55 14.18 1.71
C ILE A 301 17.59 13.14 2.13
N ASP A 302 18.76 13.60 2.58
CA ASP A 302 19.91 12.75 2.95
C ASP A 302 20.11 12.70 4.48
N GLU A 303 20.60 11.56 4.98
CA GLU A 303 20.89 11.31 6.41
C GLU A 303 19.76 11.78 7.36
N PHE A 304 18.53 11.34 7.10
CA PHE A 304 17.35 11.80 7.85
C PHE A 304 17.37 11.42 9.34
N PHE A 305 18.04 10.32 9.69
CA PHE A 305 18.08 9.81 11.05
C PHE A 305 19.54 9.68 11.48
N GLY A 306 19.99 10.57 12.35
CA GLY A 306 21.38 10.65 12.79
C GLY A 306 21.90 9.40 13.53
N PRO A 307 23.16 9.41 14.01
CA PRO A 307 23.65 8.41 14.95
C PRO A 307 22.74 8.31 16.19
N ALA A 308 22.90 7.28 17.03
CA ALA A 308 22.15 7.09 18.28
C ALA A 308 22.14 8.34 19.22
N ASP A 309 23.03 9.30 18.94
CA ASP A 309 23.20 10.60 19.60
C ASP A 309 23.07 11.84 18.67
N GLY A 310 22.52 11.73 17.44
CA GLY A 310 22.52 12.80 16.40
C GLY A 310 21.15 13.12 15.76
N PRO A 311 21.09 14.04 14.77
CA PRO A 311 19.91 14.88 14.45
C PRO A 311 18.67 14.04 14.13
N GLY A 312 17.67 14.16 15.01
CA GLY A 312 16.28 13.80 14.75
C GLY A 312 15.40 15.01 14.95
N LEU A 313 14.22 15.02 14.34
CA LEU A 313 13.31 16.17 14.38
C LEU A 313 12.65 16.36 15.76
N TRP A 314 12.72 15.39 16.69
CA TRP A 314 12.14 15.47 18.05
C TRP A 314 10.69 16.03 18.03
N LEU A 315 9.88 15.53 17.09
CA LEU A 315 8.52 15.97 16.82
C LEU A 315 7.60 14.75 16.77
N LYS A 316 6.42 14.89 17.40
CA LYS A 316 5.42 13.82 17.48
C LYS A 316 4.84 13.43 16.12
N GLN A 317 4.67 14.38 15.19
CA GLN A 317 4.02 14.17 13.90
C GLN A 317 4.79 14.91 12.82
N VAL A 318 5.43 14.15 11.91
CA VAL A 318 6.11 14.67 10.71
C VAL A 318 5.69 13.90 9.47
N ARG A 319 5.37 14.62 8.39
CA ARG A 319 5.07 14.06 7.07
C ARG A 319 6.11 14.52 6.04
N LEU A 320 6.69 13.58 5.31
CA LEU A 320 7.42 13.84 4.08
C LEU A 320 6.49 13.56 2.91
N TYR A 321 6.34 14.54 2.03
CA TYR A 321 5.42 14.47 0.90
C TYR A 321 6.12 14.93 -0.37
N ASP A 322 5.99 14.20 -1.47
CA ASP A 322 6.52 14.62 -2.78
C ASP A 322 8.02 14.99 -2.75
N VAL A 323 8.83 14.10 -2.16
CA VAL A 323 10.30 14.21 -2.06
C VAL A 323 10.97 12.87 -2.35
N SER A 324 12.30 12.88 -2.49
CA SER A 324 13.11 11.67 -2.65
C SER A 324 14.04 11.46 -1.46
N LEU A 325 13.88 10.36 -0.74
CA LEU A 325 14.76 9.96 0.35
C LEU A 325 16.02 9.32 -0.22
N VAL A 326 17.20 9.75 0.26
CA VAL A 326 18.50 9.20 -0.13
C VAL A 326 19.37 8.93 1.11
N GLY A 327 20.39 8.09 0.95
CA GLY A 327 21.39 7.85 2.00
C GLY A 327 20.95 6.86 3.08
N HIS A 328 21.57 6.88 4.27
CA HIS A 328 21.27 5.92 5.34
C HIS A 328 20.06 6.37 6.18
N ALA A 329 19.02 5.53 6.26
CA ALA A 329 17.93 5.71 7.21
C ALA A 329 18.18 4.88 8.49
N ARG A 330 18.41 5.53 9.63
CA ARG A 330 18.42 4.94 10.98
C ARG A 330 17.12 5.27 11.75
N THR A 331 17.03 4.95 13.03
CA THR A 331 15.78 4.99 13.81
C THR A 331 15.47 6.39 14.35
N PRO A 332 14.20 6.80 14.49
CA PRO A 332 13.78 7.70 15.57
C PRO A 332 14.09 7.03 16.94
N GLN A 333 14.37 7.79 18.00
CA GLN A 333 14.54 7.20 19.33
C GLN A 333 13.21 6.58 19.81
N ALA A 334 13.22 5.29 20.13
CA ALA A 334 12.07 4.43 20.50
C ALA A 334 11.28 4.80 21.78
N ASN A 335 11.47 6.01 22.32
CA ASN A 335 10.90 6.42 23.61
C ASN A 335 9.80 7.49 23.50
N PHE A 336 9.41 7.88 22.28
CA PHE A 336 8.38 8.89 22.02
C PHE A 336 7.30 8.31 21.10
N GLU A 337 6.03 8.65 21.34
CA GLU A 337 4.87 8.34 20.46
C GLU A 337 4.96 9.14 19.14
N ASP A 338 6.08 9.03 18.44
CA ASP A 338 6.34 9.78 17.23
C ASP A 338 5.64 9.08 16.05
N TYR A 339 5.16 9.85 15.09
CA TYR A 339 4.57 9.40 13.84
C TYR A 339 5.36 10.03 12.72
N PHE A 340 5.95 9.18 11.90
CA PHE A 340 6.70 9.60 10.73
C PHE A 340 6.05 9.03 9.49
N TRP A 341 5.51 9.90 8.64
CA TRP A 341 4.74 9.47 7.47
C TRP A 341 5.47 9.88 6.19
N VAL A 342 5.76 8.91 5.32
CA VAL A 342 6.32 9.14 3.99
C VAL A 342 5.23 8.88 2.96
N ASP A 343 4.90 9.90 2.18
CA ASP A 343 3.75 9.89 1.31
C ASP A 343 4.07 10.43 -0.09
N ASN A 344 3.50 9.83 -1.13
CA ASN A 344 3.68 10.24 -2.54
C ASN A 344 5.15 10.56 -2.85
N SER A 345 6.06 9.68 -2.45
CA SER A 345 7.50 9.97 -2.39
C SER A 345 8.32 8.82 -2.95
N LYS A 346 9.61 9.07 -3.09
CA LYS A 346 10.57 8.04 -3.49
C LYS A 346 11.59 7.75 -2.42
N ALA A 347 12.12 6.53 -2.41
CA ALA A 347 13.23 6.17 -1.56
C ALA A 347 14.31 5.43 -2.36
N TYR A 348 15.47 6.06 -2.51
CA TYR A 348 16.62 5.59 -3.27
C TYR A 348 17.84 5.45 -2.38
N PHE A 349 18.30 4.22 -2.15
CA PHE A 349 19.40 4.00 -1.23
C PHE A 349 20.68 3.76 -2.03
N LEU A 350 21.56 4.75 -2.13
CA LEU A 350 22.84 4.62 -2.84
C LEU A 350 23.76 3.67 -2.08
N GLY A 351 24.33 2.68 -2.79
CA GLY A 351 25.28 1.72 -2.23
C GLY A 351 26.59 2.40 -1.88
N ASN A 352 27.17 2.04 -0.73
CA ASN A 352 28.50 2.51 -0.37
C ASN A 352 29.54 1.82 -1.27
N VAL A 353 30.11 2.56 -2.22
CA VAL A 353 31.14 2.10 -3.17
C VAL A 353 32.42 1.59 -2.44
N ILE A 354 32.57 1.87 -1.15
CA ILE A 354 33.80 1.59 -0.39
C ILE A 354 33.90 0.13 0.08
N THR A 355 32.82 -0.66 0.14
CA THR A 355 32.83 -2.01 0.73
C THR A 355 32.51 -3.18 -0.21
N ASN A 356 32.60 -3.02 -1.54
CA ASN A 356 32.19 -4.06 -2.51
C ASN A 356 30.74 -4.58 -2.28
N ASN A 357 29.87 -3.79 -1.64
CA ASN A 357 28.49 -4.17 -1.44
C ASN A 357 27.71 -3.94 -2.73
N LEU A 358 27.09 -5.01 -3.22
CA LEU A 358 26.34 -5.09 -4.48
C LEU A 358 24.97 -4.38 -4.44
N CYS A 359 24.62 -3.73 -3.32
CA CYS A 359 23.35 -3.04 -3.09
C CYS A 359 23.54 -1.80 -2.18
N GLY A 360 22.47 -1.01 -2.03
CA GLY A 360 22.33 0.25 -1.30
C GLY A 360 22.66 0.33 0.20
N ALA A 361 22.12 1.35 0.87
CA ALA A 361 22.04 1.41 2.33
C ALA A 361 20.99 0.44 2.89
N HIS A 362 21.08 0.14 4.18
CA HIS A 362 20.16 -0.74 4.91
C HIS A 362 19.11 0.07 5.68
N PHE A 363 17.83 -0.30 5.59
CA PHE A 363 16.87 -0.08 6.69
C PHE A 363 17.23 -1.09 7.81
N GLN A 364 18.28 -0.82 8.59
CA GLN A 364 18.78 -1.75 9.64
C GLN A 364 18.66 -1.17 11.05
N GLY A 365 18.04 -1.95 11.93
CA GLY A 365 18.07 -1.82 13.39
C GLY A 365 16.96 -2.68 13.99
N TYR A 366 17.20 -3.30 15.15
CA TYR A 366 16.14 -3.96 15.91
C TYR A 366 15.12 -2.87 16.34
N ASP A 367 13.84 -3.02 15.98
CA ASP A 367 12.75 -2.08 16.29
C ASP A 367 12.90 -0.70 15.59
N ALA A 368 13.45 -0.69 14.37
CA ALA A 368 13.98 0.54 13.74
C ALA A 368 12.94 1.52 13.19
N PHE A 369 11.78 1.04 12.76
CA PHE A 369 10.79 1.85 12.04
C PHE A 369 9.36 1.65 12.56
N THR A 370 9.18 1.20 13.82
CA THR A 370 7.88 0.91 14.49
C THR A 370 6.85 2.05 14.47
N SER A 371 7.26 3.23 14.01
CA SER A 371 6.49 4.48 13.96
C SER A 371 6.58 5.17 12.60
N THR A 372 7.04 4.46 11.58
CA THR A 372 7.16 4.94 10.20
C THR A 372 6.13 4.31 9.30
N TYR A 373 5.43 5.14 8.54
CA TYR A 373 4.31 4.76 7.69
C TYR A 373 4.62 5.17 6.25
N PHE A 374 4.29 4.30 5.29
CA PHE A 374 4.49 4.55 3.87
C PHE A 374 3.15 4.47 3.11
N THR A 375 2.85 5.51 2.34
CA THR A 375 1.75 5.53 1.36
C THR A 375 2.26 6.04 0.01
N ASP A 376 1.86 5.39 -1.08
CA ASP A 376 2.18 5.88 -2.43
C ASP A 376 3.70 6.07 -2.65
N VAL A 377 4.50 5.10 -2.19
CA VAL A 377 5.97 5.20 -2.19
C VAL A 377 6.61 4.23 -3.17
N TYR A 378 7.54 4.75 -3.98
CA TYR A 378 8.41 3.95 -4.83
C TYR A 378 9.80 3.81 -4.21
N MET A 379 10.22 2.58 -3.92
CA MET A 379 11.52 2.21 -3.35
C MET A 379 12.38 1.52 -4.43
N ASP A 380 13.66 1.87 -4.49
CA ASP A 380 14.59 1.26 -5.45
C ASP A 380 16.00 1.12 -4.87
N ASN A 381 16.70 0.06 -5.29
CA ASN A 381 18.09 -0.23 -4.91
C ASN A 381 18.30 -0.44 -3.39
N THR A 382 17.35 -1.06 -2.69
CA THR A 382 17.41 -1.30 -1.23
C THR A 382 18.09 -2.63 -0.90
N CYS A 383 19.13 -2.69 -0.06
CA CYS A 383 19.70 -3.97 0.38
C CYS A 383 18.75 -4.77 1.28
N ASN A 384 18.02 -4.08 2.16
CA ASN A 384 16.97 -4.65 2.98
C ASN A 384 15.72 -3.78 2.84
N GLY A 385 14.52 -4.38 2.89
CA GLY A 385 13.27 -3.60 2.98
C GLY A 385 13.10 -2.89 4.32
N PRO A 386 12.11 -1.98 4.45
CA PRO A 386 11.84 -1.26 5.70
C PRO A 386 11.28 -2.20 6.78
N GLN A 387 12.16 -2.71 7.65
CA GLN A 387 11.78 -3.57 8.78
C GLN A 387 11.07 -2.75 9.86
N ASP A 388 10.03 -3.28 10.50
CA ASP A 388 9.18 -2.64 11.52
C ASP A 388 8.31 -1.47 11.03
N ALA A 389 8.36 -1.10 9.75
CA ALA A 389 7.51 -0.04 9.18
C ALA A 389 6.10 -0.54 8.85
N VAL A 390 5.13 0.38 8.80
CA VAL A 390 3.78 0.09 8.29
C VAL A 390 3.68 0.49 6.82
N LEU A 391 3.37 -0.47 5.96
CA LEU A 391 3.23 -0.27 4.51
C LEU A 391 1.75 -0.08 4.20
N VAL A 392 1.26 1.14 4.47
CA VAL A 392 -0.16 1.42 4.55
C VAL A 392 -0.87 1.22 3.21
N ARG A 393 -0.38 1.76 2.09
CA ARG A 393 -0.91 1.44 0.74
C ARG A 393 0.03 1.84 -0.40
N HIS A 394 -0.12 1.20 -1.56
CA HIS A 394 0.57 1.52 -2.83
C HIS A 394 2.07 1.70 -2.70
N VAL A 395 2.73 0.74 -2.05
CA VAL A 395 4.18 0.74 -1.94
C VAL A 395 4.75 -0.17 -3.03
N PHE A 396 5.65 0.36 -3.85
CA PHE A 396 6.33 -0.40 -4.90
C PHE A 396 7.81 -0.48 -4.58
N ALA A 397 8.40 -1.68 -4.57
CA ALA A 397 9.85 -1.84 -4.40
C ALA A 397 10.48 -2.53 -5.61
N ASP A 398 11.60 -2.01 -6.10
CA ASP A 398 12.35 -2.55 -7.25
C ASP A 398 13.84 -2.69 -6.91
N HIS A 399 14.54 -3.65 -7.53
CA HIS A 399 15.96 -3.91 -7.25
C HIS A 399 16.24 -3.98 -5.75
N THR A 400 15.60 -4.92 -5.08
CA THR A 400 15.64 -4.99 -3.62
C THR A 400 16.25 -6.27 -3.09
N GLY A 401 16.79 -6.25 -1.87
CA GLY A 401 17.39 -7.42 -1.22
C GLY A 401 16.42 -8.12 -0.26
N ALA A 402 16.82 -8.33 0.99
CA ALA A 402 16.15 -9.24 1.94
C ALA A 402 15.23 -8.53 2.96
N GLY A 403 14.34 -9.28 3.62
CA GLY A 403 13.61 -8.83 4.81
C GLY A 403 12.61 -7.70 4.55
N HIS A 404 11.86 -7.80 3.45
CA HIS A 404 10.79 -6.87 3.11
C HIS A 404 9.55 -7.08 3.98
N ALA A 405 8.85 -5.99 4.31
CA ALA A 405 7.69 -5.97 5.20
C ALA A 405 7.92 -6.75 6.52
N SER A 406 9.19 -6.82 6.95
CA SER A 406 9.60 -7.56 8.13
C SER A 406 8.99 -6.89 9.35
N LYS A 407 8.19 -7.60 10.14
CA LYS A 407 7.48 -7.04 11.32
C LYS A 407 6.49 -5.92 11.00
N SER A 408 5.96 -5.88 9.78
CA SER A 408 4.82 -5.04 9.39
C SER A 408 3.50 -5.75 9.71
N HIS A 409 2.44 -5.02 10.06
CA HIS A 409 1.10 -5.59 10.35
C HIS A 409 0.03 -5.27 9.29
N THR A 410 0.16 -4.16 8.58
CA THR A 410 -0.70 -3.83 7.45
C THR A 410 0.16 -3.62 6.21
N VAL A 411 -0.17 -4.34 5.14
CA VAL A 411 0.47 -4.25 3.84
C VAL A 411 -0.59 -4.24 2.74
N ILE A 412 -0.85 -3.08 2.16
CA ILE A 412 -1.86 -2.92 1.10
C ILE A 412 -1.17 -2.46 -0.19
N ASP A 413 -1.50 -3.11 -1.29
CA ASP A 413 -0.95 -2.94 -2.64
C ASP A 413 0.57 -2.84 -2.66
N TYR A 414 1.22 -3.80 -1.99
CA TYR A 414 2.67 -3.91 -1.98
C TYR A 414 3.17 -4.79 -3.11
N THR A 415 3.88 -4.19 -4.06
CA THR A 415 4.41 -4.89 -5.23
C THR A 415 5.92 -4.85 -5.21
N VAL A 416 6.55 -6.00 -5.45
CA VAL A 416 8.00 -6.06 -5.59
C VAL A 416 8.42 -6.67 -6.91
N ASN A 417 9.45 -6.03 -7.45
CA ASN A 417 10.09 -6.37 -8.70
C ASN A 417 11.58 -6.61 -8.47
N ARG A 418 12.20 -7.44 -9.32
CA ARG A 418 13.65 -7.69 -9.39
C ARG A 418 14.35 -7.74 -8.03
N VAL A 419 14.12 -8.79 -7.26
CA VAL A 419 14.88 -9.05 -6.03
C VAL A 419 16.33 -9.45 -6.40
N TYR A 420 17.34 -9.04 -5.62
CA TYR A 420 18.76 -9.40 -5.78
C TYR A 420 19.02 -10.90 -5.49
N GLY A 421 18.26 -11.82 -6.08
CA GLY A 421 18.54 -13.25 -6.03
C GLY A 421 19.74 -13.65 -6.90
N SER A 422 20.06 -12.88 -7.96
CA SER A 422 21.06 -13.28 -8.96
C SER A 422 22.53 -12.94 -8.60
N LEU A 423 22.78 -12.24 -7.50
CA LEU A 423 24.13 -11.86 -7.06
C LEU A 423 24.66 -12.73 -5.90
N LEU A 424 23.89 -13.72 -5.46
CA LEU A 424 24.26 -14.72 -4.44
C LEU A 424 25.53 -15.53 -4.79
N SER A 425 25.96 -15.55 -6.05
CA SER A 425 27.23 -16.16 -6.48
C SER A 425 28.49 -15.37 -6.06
N GLN A 426 28.33 -14.12 -5.61
CA GLN A 426 29.43 -13.22 -5.23
C GLN A 426 29.52 -12.99 -3.72
N ILE A 427 28.62 -13.58 -2.93
CA ILE A 427 28.61 -13.44 -1.47
C ILE A 427 29.56 -14.50 -0.86
N PRO A 428 30.45 -14.12 0.07
CA PRO A 428 31.36 -15.07 0.73
C PRO A 428 30.60 -16.25 1.37
N PRO A 429 31.13 -17.47 1.31
CA PRO A 429 30.52 -18.63 1.98
C PRO A 429 30.33 -18.35 3.48
N GLY A 430 29.09 -18.45 3.97
CA GLY A 430 28.74 -18.31 5.39
C GLY A 430 27.72 -17.22 5.74
N TYR A 431 27.29 -16.38 4.79
CA TYR A 431 26.16 -15.46 4.98
C TYR A 431 24.89 -16.01 4.33
N ASP A 432 23.88 -16.26 5.16
CA ASP A 432 22.57 -16.81 4.78
C ASP A 432 21.64 -15.64 4.41
N TYR A 433 21.73 -15.13 3.17
CA TYR A 433 20.83 -14.08 2.67
C TYR A 433 19.58 -14.73 2.08
N HIS A 434 18.49 -14.75 2.85
CA HIS A 434 17.15 -15.14 2.43
C HIS A 434 16.45 -13.93 1.79
N GLY A 435 15.94 -14.05 0.57
CA GLY A 435 15.17 -12.99 -0.11
C GLY A 435 13.72 -12.90 0.41
N ASP A 436 13.56 -12.73 1.73
CA ASP A 436 12.26 -12.78 2.39
C ASP A 436 11.37 -11.61 1.95
N TYR A 437 10.26 -11.95 1.28
CA TYR A 437 9.37 -10.97 0.66
C TYR A 437 8.31 -10.42 1.63
N TYR A 438 7.66 -11.32 2.37
CA TYR A 438 6.72 -11.01 3.43
C TYR A 438 7.19 -11.71 4.70
N GLN A 439 7.98 -11.04 5.54
CA GLN A 439 8.46 -11.66 6.79
C GLN A 439 7.67 -11.13 8.00
N MET A 440 6.39 -11.49 8.08
CA MET A 440 5.54 -10.95 9.15
C MET A 440 5.80 -11.68 10.47
N TYR A 441 5.82 -10.93 11.58
CA TYR A 441 6.10 -11.47 12.92
C TYR A 441 4.88 -11.34 13.83
N SER A 442 4.75 -12.27 14.76
CA SER A 442 3.59 -12.49 15.63
C SER A 442 3.39 -11.50 16.78
N ARG A 443 3.97 -10.31 16.70
CA ARG A 443 3.72 -9.25 17.70
C ARG A 443 2.34 -8.61 17.56
N TYR A 444 1.68 -8.77 16.41
CA TYR A 444 0.42 -8.11 16.10
C TYR A 444 -0.74 -9.10 16.07
N GLN A 445 -1.93 -8.63 16.46
CA GLN A 445 -3.14 -9.47 16.52
C GLN A 445 -3.71 -9.71 15.12
N ASP A 446 -3.79 -8.67 14.30
CA ASP A 446 -4.46 -8.69 13.00
C ASP A 446 -3.46 -8.33 11.89
N ILE A 447 -3.38 -9.15 10.85
CA ILE A 447 -2.50 -8.98 9.69
C ILE A 447 -3.34 -8.89 8.42
N ILE A 448 -3.14 -7.82 7.62
CA ILE A 448 -3.78 -7.66 6.31
C ILE A 448 -2.71 -7.56 5.22
N ILE A 449 -2.78 -8.46 4.25
CA ILE A 449 -2.05 -8.40 2.98
C ILE A 449 -3.09 -8.32 1.86
N LYS A 450 -3.25 -7.14 1.26
CA LYS A 450 -4.23 -6.91 0.19
C LYS A 450 -3.52 -6.41 -1.06
N GLY A 451 -3.72 -7.06 -2.20
CA GLY A 451 -3.23 -6.60 -3.50
C GLY A 451 -1.71 -6.56 -3.63
N GLY A 452 -1.23 -6.48 -4.86
CA GLY A 452 0.19 -6.60 -5.18
C GLY A 452 0.68 -8.04 -5.29
N GLY A 453 2.00 -8.23 -5.25
CA GLY A 453 2.61 -9.51 -5.57
C GLY A 453 3.98 -9.38 -6.21
N THR A 454 4.50 -10.50 -6.69
CA THR A 454 5.77 -10.55 -7.43
C THR A 454 5.49 -10.55 -8.92
N LEU A 455 6.19 -9.69 -9.68
CA LEU A 455 6.05 -9.71 -11.13
C LEU A 455 6.69 -11.00 -11.71
N PRO A 456 6.15 -11.54 -12.82
CA PRO A 456 6.72 -12.72 -13.48
C PRO A 456 8.23 -12.53 -13.74
N GLY A 457 9.05 -13.44 -13.20
CA GLY A 457 10.52 -13.41 -13.31
C GLY A 457 11.27 -12.73 -12.15
N ALA A 458 10.57 -12.24 -11.12
CA ALA A 458 11.22 -11.84 -9.87
C ALA A 458 11.70 -13.09 -9.09
N LEU A 459 12.98 -13.12 -8.71
CA LEU A 459 13.53 -14.25 -7.96
C LEU A 459 13.20 -14.13 -6.47
N VAL A 460 12.15 -14.81 -6.00
CA VAL A 460 11.75 -14.80 -4.58
C VAL A 460 12.34 -16.03 -3.88
N SER A 461 13.21 -15.81 -2.90
CA SER A 461 13.70 -16.85 -1.99
C SER A 461 13.16 -16.54 -0.60
N SER A 462 12.03 -17.09 -0.19
CA SER A 462 11.39 -16.69 1.07
C SER A 462 11.13 -17.84 2.03
N ARG A 463 11.31 -17.54 3.32
CA ARG A 463 10.70 -18.22 4.46
C ARG A 463 9.21 -17.86 4.63
N GLY A 464 8.46 -17.72 3.53
CA GLY A 464 7.01 -17.50 3.47
C GLY A 464 6.43 -16.34 4.29
N ILE A 465 5.10 -16.21 4.27
CA ILE A 465 4.32 -15.03 4.71
C ILE A 465 4.33 -14.75 6.24
N VAL A 466 4.84 -15.65 7.10
CA VAL A 466 4.90 -15.45 8.58
C VAL A 466 6.10 -16.20 9.18
N ASP A 467 7.08 -15.55 9.79
CA ASP A 467 8.30 -16.21 10.29
C ASP A 467 8.62 -15.84 11.75
N GLU A 468 8.63 -16.82 12.67
CA GLU A 468 9.37 -16.69 13.93
C GLU A 468 9.88 -18.03 14.48
N TYR A 469 11.19 -18.16 14.70
CA TYR A 469 11.79 -19.40 15.22
C TYR A 469 11.71 -19.56 16.76
N THR A 470 11.18 -18.58 17.50
CA THR A 470 11.47 -18.49 18.95
C THR A 470 10.35 -18.07 19.91
N ALA A 471 9.14 -17.68 19.49
CA ALA A 471 8.15 -17.15 20.43
C ALA A 471 6.78 -17.82 20.34
N ASN A 472 6.16 -18.15 21.48
CA ASN A 472 4.84 -18.77 21.55
C ASN A 472 3.72 -17.71 21.47
N HIS A 473 3.78 -16.83 20.47
CA HIS A 473 2.82 -15.74 20.31
C HIS A 473 1.59 -16.19 19.50
N LEU A 474 0.44 -15.56 19.77
CA LEU A 474 -0.80 -15.77 19.04
C LEU A 474 -0.96 -14.65 18.02
N VAL A 475 -0.77 -14.98 16.73
CA VAL A 475 -1.37 -14.19 15.64
C VAL A 475 -2.85 -14.53 15.65
N LYS A 476 -3.71 -13.55 15.86
CA LYS A 476 -5.14 -13.83 15.96
C LYS A 476 -5.70 -14.03 14.56
N ASP A 477 -5.49 -13.07 13.67
CA ASP A 477 -6.21 -13.00 12.42
C ASP A 477 -5.29 -12.65 11.24
N VAL A 478 -5.37 -13.39 10.13
CA VAL A 478 -4.57 -13.13 8.91
C VAL A 478 -5.47 -13.06 7.67
N VAL A 479 -5.32 -12.01 6.87
CA VAL A 479 -5.97 -11.85 5.56
C VAL A 479 -4.94 -11.79 4.44
N ILE A 480 -5.15 -12.59 3.41
CA ILE A 480 -4.45 -12.54 2.12
C ILE A 480 -5.51 -12.37 1.05
N ASP A 481 -5.53 -11.21 0.38
CA ASP A 481 -6.59 -10.81 -0.55
C ASP A 481 -5.97 -10.29 -1.85
N GLY A 482 -6.23 -10.92 -2.99
CA GLY A 482 -5.77 -10.38 -4.28
C GLY A 482 -4.27 -10.49 -4.56
N ILE A 483 -3.54 -11.45 -3.95
CA ILE A 483 -2.08 -11.57 -4.08
C ILE A 483 -1.68 -12.54 -5.18
N TYR A 484 -0.71 -12.16 -6.02
CA TYR A 484 0.00 -13.10 -6.90
C TYR A 484 1.42 -13.36 -6.36
N LEU A 485 1.72 -14.60 -6.01
CA LEU A 485 3.03 -15.01 -5.51
C LEU A 485 3.45 -16.32 -6.17
N ASP A 486 4.57 -16.28 -6.91
CA ASP A 486 5.21 -17.47 -7.47
C ASP A 486 6.66 -17.59 -6.97
N VAL A 487 6.95 -18.64 -6.21
CA VAL A 487 8.29 -18.93 -5.66
C VAL A 487 9.00 -20.08 -6.38
N ASN A 488 8.39 -20.69 -7.42
CA ASN A 488 8.96 -21.83 -8.18
C ASN A 488 9.87 -21.41 -9.35
N GLN A 489 10.54 -20.27 -9.27
CA GLN A 489 11.29 -19.71 -10.39
C GLN A 489 12.65 -20.42 -10.59
N PRO A 490 13.10 -20.66 -11.85
CA PRO A 490 14.34 -21.39 -12.13
C PRO A 490 15.59 -20.71 -11.53
N GLY A 491 16.40 -21.45 -10.77
CA GLY A 491 17.67 -20.96 -10.21
C GLY A 491 17.62 -20.48 -8.77
N ILE A 492 16.51 -20.67 -8.07
CA ILE A 492 16.33 -20.37 -6.64
C ILE A 492 16.46 -21.66 -5.83
N MET A 493 16.95 -21.58 -4.58
CA MET A 493 16.76 -22.65 -3.59
C MET A 493 15.25 -22.85 -3.33
N ASP A 494 14.83 -24.05 -2.91
CA ASP A 494 13.42 -24.39 -2.62
C ASP A 494 12.73 -23.32 -1.75
N GLY A 495 12.00 -22.40 -2.39
CA GLY A 495 11.29 -21.31 -1.72
C GLY A 495 9.95 -21.77 -1.17
N TRP A 496 9.51 -21.12 -0.08
CA TRP A 496 8.20 -21.36 0.50
C TRP A 496 7.28 -20.15 0.32
N VAL A 497 6.09 -20.39 -0.23
CA VAL A 497 4.96 -19.44 -0.17
C VAL A 497 4.60 -19.18 1.30
N PHE A 498 4.66 -20.24 2.10
CA PHE A 498 4.37 -20.20 3.52
C PHE A 498 5.43 -20.93 4.34
N SER A 499 5.96 -20.25 5.36
CA SER A 499 6.61 -20.88 6.50
C SER A 499 5.75 -20.54 7.70
N TYR A 500 5.59 -21.45 8.67
CA TYR A 500 4.89 -21.12 9.91
C TYR A 500 5.51 -21.80 11.11
N CYS A 501 5.60 -21.02 12.18
CA CYS A 501 6.13 -21.47 13.46
C CYS A 501 5.27 -21.02 14.66
N ASP A 502 4.30 -20.11 14.43
CA ASP A 502 3.40 -19.54 15.45
C ASP A 502 1.94 -19.98 15.29
N ARG A 503 1.11 -19.68 16.31
CA ARG A 503 -0.33 -19.96 16.27
C ARG A 503 -1.05 -18.88 15.49
N ILE A 504 -1.89 -19.27 14.54
CA ILE A 504 -2.85 -18.41 13.83
C ILE A 504 -4.24 -18.84 14.25
N ASP A 505 -5.07 -17.94 14.78
CA ASP A 505 -6.44 -18.30 15.19
C ASP A 505 -7.36 -18.43 13.96
N HIS A 506 -7.40 -17.40 13.11
CA HIS A 506 -8.20 -17.38 11.88
C HIS A 506 -7.40 -16.89 10.68
N MET A 507 -7.62 -17.51 9.51
CA MET A 507 -6.99 -17.12 8.25
C MET A 507 -8.02 -17.03 7.12
N ILE A 508 -7.92 -15.97 6.33
CA ILE A 508 -8.71 -15.73 5.12
C ILE A 508 -7.73 -15.59 3.97
N ILE A 509 -7.88 -16.45 2.96
CA ILE A 509 -7.18 -16.33 1.68
C ILE A 509 -8.25 -16.17 0.62
N GLN A 510 -8.22 -15.05 -0.11
CA GLN A 510 -9.18 -14.82 -1.18
C GLN A 510 -8.56 -14.16 -2.41
N ASP A 511 -9.15 -14.43 -3.58
CA ASP A 511 -8.80 -13.79 -4.86
C ASP A 511 -7.30 -13.85 -5.20
N SER A 512 -6.58 -14.85 -4.67
CA SER A 512 -5.10 -14.90 -4.69
C SER A 512 -4.59 -16.09 -5.50
N THR A 513 -3.42 -15.95 -6.13
CA THR A 513 -2.70 -17.02 -6.83
C THR A 513 -1.37 -17.25 -6.14
N LEU A 514 -1.19 -18.44 -5.56
CA LEU A 514 -0.03 -18.81 -4.76
C LEU A 514 0.62 -20.07 -5.33
N ILE A 515 1.84 -19.94 -5.86
CA ILE A 515 2.55 -20.98 -6.59
C ILE A 515 3.88 -21.28 -5.89
N GLY A 516 4.05 -22.53 -5.45
CA GLY A 516 5.25 -23.03 -4.77
C GLY A 516 5.00 -23.50 -3.36
N SER A 517 5.99 -24.20 -2.80
CA SER A 517 5.78 -25.09 -1.63
C SER A 517 5.51 -24.36 -0.31
N SER A 518 5.08 -25.09 0.71
CA SER A 518 4.88 -24.59 2.08
C SER A 518 5.64 -25.45 3.08
N ASN A 519 6.22 -24.84 4.11
CA ASN A 519 7.01 -25.51 5.14
C ASN A 519 6.53 -25.17 6.56
N TRP A 520 6.79 -26.10 7.48
CA TRP A 520 6.30 -26.09 8.86
C TRP A 520 7.47 -26.27 9.81
N CYS A 521 7.52 -25.51 10.91
CA CYS A 521 8.60 -25.61 11.90
C CYS A 521 8.82 -27.05 12.45
N GLY A 522 7.80 -27.92 12.42
CA GLY A 522 7.92 -29.34 12.77
C GLY A 522 8.83 -30.15 11.83
N GLU A 523 8.98 -29.75 10.56
CA GLU A 523 9.89 -30.36 9.58
C GLU A 523 11.35 -29.85 9.74
N LEU A 524 11.57 -28.74 10.46
CA LEU A 524 12.88 -28.11 10.71
C LEU A 524 13.53 -28.51 12.04
N GLY A 525 12.98 -29.49 12.77
CA GLY A 525 13.54 -30.00 14.02
C GLY A 525 13.23 -29.19 15.28
N GLY A 526 12.31 -28.22 15.20
CA GLY A 526 11.73 -27.55 16.38
C GLY A 526 10.74 -28.45 17.13
N THR A 527 10.50 -28.20 18.43
CA THR A 527 9.43 -28.89 19.16
C THR A 527 8.09 -28.57 18.50
N PRO A 528 7.29 -29.58 18.10
CA PRO A 528 5.96 -29.34 17.52
C PRO A 528 5.10 -28.64 18.58
N ASN A 529 4.89 -27.34 18.44
CA ASN A 529 3.77 -26.70 19.12
C ASN A 529 2.51 -27.25 18.43
N PRO A 530 1.43 -27.61 19.15
CA PRO A 530 0.15 -27.90 18.50
C PRO A 530 -0.33 -26.61 17.84
N LEU A 531 0.01 -26.46 16.55
CA LEU A 531 -0.36 -25.36 15.70
C LEU A 531 -1.88 -25.44 15.45
N THR A 532 -2.73 -24.89 16.30
CA THR A 532 -4.18 -24.93 16.11
C THR A 532 -4.62 -23.69 15.32
N MET A 533 -4.89 -23.86 14.03
CA MET A 533 -5.71 -22.90 13.28
C MET A 533 -7.18 -23.27 13.48
N HIS A 534 -7.96 -22.37 14.09
CA HIS A 534 -9.38 -22.65 14.38
C HIS A 534 -10.24 -22.45 13.14
N ASN A 535 -9.97 -21.41 12.35
CA ASN A 535 -10.77 -21.07 11.17
C ASN A 535 -9.87 -20.81 9.94
N LEU A 536 -10.22 -21.41 8.80
CA LEU A 536 -9.57 -21.15 7.51
C LEU A 536 -10.64 -21.00 6.42
N LEU A 537 -10.61 -19.87 5.72
CA LEU A 537 -11.36 -19.65 4.50
C LEU A 537 -10.42 -19.51 3.32
N ILE A 538 -10.72 -20.26 2.26
CA ILE A 538 -10.10 -20.11 0.95
C ILE A 538 -11.21 -19.81 -0.06
N LYS A 539 -11.16 -18.62 -0.65
CA LYS A 539 -12.17 -18.15 -1.60
C LYS A 539 -11.51 -17.75 -2.91
N ASP A 540 -12.02 -18.23 -4.04
CA ASP A 540 -11.59 -17.75 -5.38
C ASP A 540 -10.07 -17.70 -5.58
N SER A 541 -9.32 -18.63 -4.98
CA SER A 541 -7.86 -18.61 -4.94
C SER A 541 -7.26 -19.87 -5.58
N ILE A 542 -6.11 -19.70 -6.23
CA ILE A 542 -5.35 -20.75 -6.93
C ILE A 542 -4.13 -21.13 -6.10
N PHE A 543 -3.93 -22.43 -5.90
CA PHE A 543 -2.74 -23.00 -5.24
C PHE A 543 -2.09 -24.03 -6.15
N GLU A 544 -0.83 -23.80 -6.54
CA GLU A 544 -0.05 -24.75 -7.33
C GLU A 544 1.20 -25.17 -6.57
N ASN A 545 1.43 -26.48 -6.42
CA ASN A 545 2.56 -27.06 -5.67
C ASN A 545 2.68 -26.61 -4.19
N GLY A 546 1.70 -25.90 -3.64
CA GLY A 546 1.76 -25.29 -2.31
C GLY A 546 1.46 -26.17 -1.13
N ASN A 547 1.22 -27.47 -1.34
CA ASN A 547 0.95 -28.43 -0.26
C ASN A 547 -0.08 -27.88 0.75
N ILE A 548 -1.22 -27.38 0.27
CA ILE A 548 -2.29 -26.84 1.13
C ILE A 548 -2.77 -27.88 2.15
N ASP A 549 -2.70 -29.16 1.77
CA ASP A 549 -2.99 -30.31 2.62
C ASP A 549 -2.04 -30.45 3.82
N LYS A 550 -0.91 -29.73 3.83
CA LYS A 550 0.03 -29.69 4.94
C LYS A 550 -0.21 -28.55 5.93
N LEU A 551 -1.19 -27.66 5.69
CA LEU A 551 -1.58 -26.62 6.67
C LEU A 551 -1.84 -27.28 8.04
N PRO A 552 -1.48 -26.63 9.18
CA PRO A 552 -1.55 -27.27 10.48
C PRO A 552 -3.01 -27.41 10.83
N HIS A 553 -3.46 -28.66 10.87
CA HIS A 553 -4.83 -29.00 11.16
C HIS A 553 -4.88 -30.01 12.31
N PRO A 554 -4.53 -29.62 13.55
CA PRO A 554 -4.74 -30.48 14.69
C PRO A 554 -6.22 -30.33 15.05
N ILE A 555 -7.01 -31.33 14.67
CA ILE A 555 -8.41 -31.48 15.09
C ILE A 555 -9.31 -30.38 14.51
N LEU A 556 -9.71 -30.61 13.25
CA LEU A 556 -10.86 -30.02 12.54
C LEU A 556 -10.93 -28.49 12.37
N PRO A 557 -9.93 -27.82 11.76
CA PRO A 557 -10.24 -26.62 11.00
C PRO A 557 -11.24 -27.00 9.90
N GLN A 558 -12.40 -26.34 9.90
CA GLN A 558 -13.41 -26.52 8.85
C GLN A 558 -12.96 -25.73 7.63
N ILE A 559 -12.26 -26.36 6.67
CA ILE A 559 -11.83 -25.66 5.45
C ILE A 559 -13.07 -25.35 4.61
N ARG A 560 -13.32 -24.07 4.36
CA ARG A 560 -14.39 -23.64 3.46
C ARG A 560 -13.78 -23.19 2.13
N TYR A 561 -13.99 -23.99 1.08
CA TYR A 561 -13.70 -23.58 -0.30
C TYR A 561 -14.93 -22.89 -0.87
N ILE A 562 -14.82 -21.60 -1.18
CA ILE A 562 -15.88 -20.84 -1.86
C ILE A 562 -15.36 -20.46 -3.23
N THR A 563 -16.00 -20.97 -4.28
CA THR A 563 -15.79 -20.45 -5.64
C THR A 563 -17.02 -19.62 -5.99
N SER A 564 -16.82 -18.34 -6.26
CA SER A 564 -17.87 -17.47 -6.81
C SER A 564 -18.00 -17.70 -8.32
N PRO A 565 -19.17 -17.49 -8.93
CA PRO A 565 -19.30 -17.53 -10.38
C PRO A 565 -18.36 -16.52 -11.05
N ALA A 566 -17.77 -16.88 -12.19
CA ALA A 566 -16.93 -15.97 -12.95
C ALA A 566 -17.68 -14.70 -13.38
N ASN A 567 -16.98 -13.58 -13.49
CA ASN A 567 -17.54 -12.33 -14.00
C ASN A 567 -17.77 -12.41 -15.52
N SER A 568 -18.91 -11.90 -16.01
CA SER A 568 -19.24 -11.95 -17.44
C SER A 568 -18.31 -11.03 -18.27
N PRO A 569 -17.82 -11.47 -19.45
CA PRO A 569 -17.06 -10.62 -20.35
C PRO A 569 -17.88 -9.42 -20.86
N THR A 570 -17.22 -8.32 -21.19
CA THR A 570 -17.88 -7.13 -21.75
C THR A 570 -17.21 -6.63 -23.02
N LYS A 571 -17.81 -5.63 -23.67
CA LYS A 571 -17.24 -4.94 -24.86
C LYS A 571 -16.82 -5.91 -25.98
N LEU A 572 -17.59 -6.97 -26.20
CA LEU A 572 -17.38 -7.86 -27.33
C LEU A 572 -17.62 -7.08 -28.63
N PHE A 573 -16.67 -7.17 -29.56
CA PHE A 573 -16.80 -6.66 -30.92
C PHE A 573 -16.17 -7.62 -31.94
N VAL A 574 -16.62 -7.50 -33.19
CA VAL A 574 -16.21 -8.38 -34.30
C VAL A 574 -15.66 -7.56 -35.45
N THR A 575 -14.47 -7.94 -35.94
CA THR A 575 -13.80 -7.31 -37.08
C THR A 575 -13.70 -8.28 -38.24
N THR A 576 -14.05 -7.84 -39.45
CA THR A 576 -13.87 -8.63 -40.67
C THR A 576 -12.41 -8.66 -41.10
N LEU A 577 -11.84 -9.86 -41.27
CA LEU A 577 -10.45 -10.02 -41.72
C LEU A 577 -10.36 -10.42 -43.20
N SER A 578 -11.23 -11.32 -43.65
CA SER A 578 -11.20 -11.86 -45.01
C SER A 578 -12.60 -12.27 -45.47
N THR A 579 -12.69 -12.88 -46.66
CA THR A 579 -13.92 -13.50 -47.18
C THR A 579 -14.35 -14.73 -46.39
N SER A 580 -13.54 -15.23 -45.44
CA SER A 580 -13.85 -16.44 -44.67
C SER A 580 -13.44 -16.37 -43.20
N GLN A 581 -13.10 -15.18 -42.69
CA GLN A 581 -12.61 -15.00 -41.32
C GLN A 581 -13.15 -13.75 -40.63
N LEU A 582 -13.57 -13.92 -39.38
CA LEU A 582 -13.97 -12.86 -38.46
C LEU A 582 -13.14 -12.95 -37.18
N ARG A 583 -12.67 -11.81 -36.66
CA ARG A 583 -11.97 -11.72 -35.38
C ARG A 583 -12.88 -11.17 -34.31
N LEU A 584 -13.05 -11.90 -33.22
CA LEU A 584 -13.71 -11.49 -32.01
C LEU A 584 -12.66 -10.91 -31.05
N LYS A 585 -13.02 -9.84 -30.36
CA LYS A 585 -12.27 -9.31 -29.22
C LYS A 585 -13.24 -8.85 -28.15
N TRP A 586 -12.96 -9.17 -26.89
CA TRP A 586 -13.75 -8.77 -25.73
C TRP A 586 -12.84 -8.25 -24.61
N MET A 587 -13.46 -7.66 -23.60
CA MET A 587 -12.85 -7.31 -22.32
C MET A 587 -13.14 -8.44 -21.33
N ASP A 588 -12.08 -9.04 -20.83
CA ASP A 588 -12.15 -9.95 -19.71
C ASP A 588 -12.33 -9.15 -18.42
N ASN A 589 -13.27 -9.59 -17.59
CA ASN A 589 -13.60 -8.99 -16.31
C ASN A 589 -13.44 -10.00 -15.16
N SER A 590 -13.00 -11.22 -15.48
CA SER A 590 -12.87 -12.33 -14.56
C SER A 590 -11.39 -12.56 -14.26
N ASN A 591 -11.10 -12.93 -13.03
CA ASN A 591 -9.79 -13.35 -12.54
C ASN A 591 -9.83 -14.80 -12.00
N ASN A 592 -11.02 -15.41 -11.99
CA ASN A 592 -11.29 -16.73 -11.42
C ASN A 592 -11.92 -17.69 -12.44
N GLU A 593 -11.79 -17.42 -13.74
CA GLU A 593 -12.27 -18.29 -14.82
C GLU A 593 -11.26 -19.36 -15.19
N ASN A 594 -11.77 -20.55 -15.52
CA ASN A 594 -10.96 -21.64 -16.05
C ASN A 594 -10.83 -21.53 -17.57
N HIS A 595 -11.89 -21.04 -18.23
CA HIS A 595 -11.96 -20.93 -19.68
C HIS A 595 -13.10 -20.00 -20.15
N PHE A 596 -13.11 -19.69 -21.45
CA PHE A 596 -14.19 -19.00 -22.14
C PHE A 596 -14.95 -19.92 -23.10
N GLU A 597 -16.25 -19.70 -23.19
CA GLU A 597 -17.10 -20.32 -24.20
C GLU A 597 -17.61 -19.24 -25.17
N VAL A 598 -17.58 -19.58 -26.46
CA VAL A 598 -18.06 -18.72 -27.54
C VAL A 598 -19.21 -19.42 -28.22
N GLU A 599 -20.33 -18.71 -28.38
CA GLU A 599 -21.43 -19.15 -29.23
C GLU A 599 -21.54 -18.28 -30.47
N ARG A 600 -21.95 -18.94 -31.56
CA ARG A 600 -22.18 -18.31 -32.86
C ARG A 600 -23.61 -18.58 -33.31
N LEU A 601 -24.21 -17.55 -33.91
CA LEU A 601 -25.49 -17.61 -34.60
C LEU A 601 -25.30 -17.10 -36.03
N GLN A 602 -25.80 -17.84 -37.02
CA GLN A 602 -25.84 -17.36 -38.41
C GLN A 602 -27.09 -16.51 -38.63
N LEU A 603 -26.94 -15.29 -39.14
CA LEU A 603 -28.06 -14.38 -39.36
C LEU A 603 -28.77 -14.65 -40.71
N PRO A 604 -30.08 -14.35 -40.83
CA PRO A 604 -30.94 -13.78 -39.79
C PRO A 604 -31.65 -14.80 -38.90
N ASN A 605 -31.67 -16.09 -39.28
CA ASN A 605 -32.61 -17.08 -38.72
C ASN A 605 -31.95 -18.23 -37.94
N GLY A 606 -30.66 -18.11 -37.60
CA GLY A 606 -29.95 -19.13 -36.84
C GLY A 606 -30.33 -19.15 -35.35
N ILE A 607 -29.81 -20.15 -34.64
CA ILE A 607 -29.79 -20.22 -33.18
C ILE A 607 -28.35 -20.14 -32.70
N PHE A 608 -28.12 -19.62 -31.50
CA PHE A 608 -26.80 -19.66 -30.90
C PHE A 608 -26.42 -21.12 -30.63
N ALA A 609 -25.24 -21.50 -31.10
CA ALA A 609 -24.65 -22.81 -30.87
C ALA A 609 -23.18 -22.64 -30.45
N PRO A 610 -22.65 -23.52 -29.60
CA PRO A 610 -21.23 -23.53 -29.25
C PRO A 610 -20.37 -23.57 -30.50
N LEU A 611 -19.45 -22.62 -30.63
CA LEU A 611 -18.53 -22.53 -31.75
C LEU A 611 -17.36 -23.52 -31.61
N LEU A 612 -17.02 -23.84 -30.36
CA LEU A 612 -15.91 -24.71 -29.97
C LEU A 612 -16.38 -25.66 -28.85
N PRO A 613 -15.68 -26.78 -28.64
CA PRO A 613 -15.83 -27.56 -27.41
C PRO A 613 -15.57 -26.70 -26.16
N ALA A 614 -16.24 -27.02 -25.05
CA ALA A 614 -15.95 -26.40 -23.76
C ALA A 614 -14.45 -26.49 -23.41
N SER A 615 -13.94 -25.49 -22.70
CA SER A 615 -12.52 -25.37 -22.33
C SER A 615 -11.50 -25.16 -23.47
N SER A 616 -11.94 -24.95 -24.72
CA SER A 616 -11.01 -24.73 -25.84
C SER A 616 -10.31 -23.37 -25.81
N LEU A 617 -10.85 -22.40 -25.07
CA LEU A 617 -10.24 -21.08 -24.87
C LEU A 617 -9.85 -20.96 -23.40
N PRO A 618 -8.56 -21.08 -23.03
CA PRO A 618 -8.15 -21.06 -21.64
C PRO A 618 -8.45 -19.70 -20.98
N ALA A 619 -8.33 -19.66 -19.65
CA ALA A 619 -8.35 -18.43 -18.85
C ALA A 619 -7.53 -17.29 -19.48
N ASN A 620 -7.92 -16.05 -19.22
CA ASN A 620 -7.32 -14.82 -19.77
C ASN A 620 -7.39 -14.67 -21.31
N THR A 621 -8.13 -15.53 -22.03
CA THR A 621 -8.31 -15.34 -23.48
C THR A 621 -9.19 -14.13 -23.76
N VAL A 622 -8.68 -13.15 -24.52
CA VAL A 622 -9.41 -11.90 -24.87
C VAL A 622 -9.73 -11.77 -26.37
N THR A 623 -9.32 -12.73 -27.19
CA THR A 623 -9.55 -12.72 -28.64
C THR A 623 -9.68 -14.12 -29.23
N PHE A 624 -10.50 -14.24 -30.26
CA PHE A 624 -10.67 -15.47 -31.02
C PHE A 624 -10.88 -15.16 -32.51
N THR A 625 -10.32 -15.98 -33.42
CA THR A 625 -10.55 -15.83 -34.87
C THR A 625 -11.37 -17.00 -35.38
N ASP A 626 -12.61 -16.72 -35.78
CA ASP A 626 -13.48 -17.69 -36.45
C ASP A 626 -13.07 -17.79 -37.93
N THR A 627 -12.88 -19.01 -38.42
CA THR A 627 -12.31 -19.28 -39.75
C THR A 627 -13.17 -20.29 -40.52
N GLY A 628 -12.98 -20.35 -41.84
CA GLY A 628 -13.75 -21.27 -42.69
C GLY A 628 -15.21 -20.83 -42.90
N LEU A 629 -15.48 -19.52 -42.74
CA LEU A 629 -16.82 -18.95 -42.91
C LEU A 629 -17.21 -18.85 -44.39
N PRO A 630 -18.47 -19.12 -44.75
CA PRO A 630 -18.96 -18.88 -46.11
C PRO A 630 -18.93 -17.38 -46.46
N PRO A 631 -18.41 -16.98 -47.64
CA PRO A 631 -18.33 -15.58 -48.04
C PRO A 631 -19.65 -14.82 -47.98
N SER A 632 -19.58 -13.50 -47.83
CA SER A 632 -20.75 -12.60 -47.72
C SER A 632 -21.82 -12.99 -46.68
N THR A 633 -21.50 -13.85 -45.71
CA THR A 633 -22.43 -14.33 -44.67
C THR A 633 -22.29 -13.52 -43.37
N SER A 634 -23.40 -13.26 -42.69
CA SER A 634 -23.43 -12.51 -41.43
C SER A 634 -23.61 -13.45 -40.23
N PHE A 635 -22.87 -13.17 -39.16
CA PHE A 635 -22.87 -13.94 -37.93
C PHE A 635 -23.01 -13.01 -36.71
N ALA A 636 -23.66 -13.51 -35.67
CA ALA A 636 -23.72 -12.90 -34.35
C ALA A 636 -22.98 -13.79 -33.35
N TYR A 637 -22.30 -13.19 -32.39
CA TYR A 637 -21.49 -13.87 -31.38
C TYR A 637 -21.81 -13.37 -29.99
N ARG A 638 -21.62 -14.25 -29.00
CA ARG A 638 -21.61 -13.93 -27.57
C ARG A 638 -20.56 -14.80 -26.86
N VAL A 639 -19.97 -14.27 -25.80
CA VAL A 639 -18.89 -14.93 -25.03
C VAL A 639 -19.27 -14.97 -23.55
N ARG A 640 -18.91 -16.03 -22.84
CA ARG A 640 -19.02 -16.11 -21.37
C ARG A 640 -17.76 -16.73 -20.77
N ALA A 641 -17.42 -16.30 -19.56
CA ALA A 641 -16.41 -16.94 -18.71
C ALA A 641 -17.03 -18.12 -17.96
N VAL A 642 -16.24 -19.15 -17.65
CA VAL A 642 -16.69 -20.37 -16.94
C VAL A 642 -15.64 -20.79 -15.91
N ASN A 643 -16.09 -21.13 -14.71
CA ASN A 643 -15.25 -21.71 -13.66
C ASN A 643 -15.93 -22.89 -12.95
N ALA A 644 -15.36 -23.33 -11.81
CA ALA A 644 -15.89 -24.44 -11.03
C ALA A 644 -17.28 -24.17 -10.43
N ALA A 645 -17.65 -22.90 -10.19
CA ALA A 645 -18.97 -22.51 -9.73
C ALA A 645 -20.02 -22.48 -10.86
N GLY A 646 -19.56 -22.51 -12.13
CA GLY A 646 -20.40 -22.57 -13.32
C GLY A 646 -20.12 -21.45 -14.32
N PRO A 647 -20.97 -21.31 -15.35
CA PRO A 647 -20.85 -20.27 -16.35
C PRO A 647 -21.38 -18.92 -15.85
N SER A 648 -20.67 -17.85 -16.20
CA SER A 648 -21.13 -16.46 -16.07
C SER A 648 -22.31 -16.15 -17.01
N ALA A 649 -22.91 -14.97 -16.83
CA ALA A 649 -23.80 -14.40 -17.83
C ALA A 649 -23.06 -14.15 -19.16
N TRP A 650 -23.79 -14.12 -20.27
CA TRP A 650 -23.23 -13.80 -21.57
C TRP A 650 -22.84 -12.32 -21.68
N SER A 651 -21.81 -12.03 -22.46
CA SER A 651 -21.46 -10.68 -22.92
C SER A 651 -22.60 -10.02 -23.71
N ASN A 652 -22.38 -8.76 -24.12
CA ASN A 652 -23.16 -8.19 -25.22
C ASN A 652 -23.07 -9.06 -26.49
N ILE A 653 -24.10 -9.02 -27.33
CA ILE A 653 -24.07 -9.67 -28.66
C ILE A 653 -23.33 -8.75 -29.64
N ALA A 654 -22.44 -9.32 -30.44
CA ALA A 654 -21.70 -8.59 -31.48
C ALA A 654 -21.86 -9.25 -32.85
N ASN A 655 -22.09 -8.45 -33.90
CA ASN A 655 -22.33 -8.92 -35.26
C ASN A 655 -21.13 -8.64 -36.17
N GLY A 656 -20.85 -9.56 -37.09
CA GLY A 656 -19.86 -9.39 -38.15
C GLY A 656 -20.32 -10.01 -39.47
N LYS A 657 -19.83 -9.48 -40.58
CA LYS A 657 -20.09 -10.01 -41.93
C LYS A 657 -18.78 -10.21 -42.65
N VAL A 658 -18.54 -11.42 -43.16
CA VAL A 658 -17.36 -11.67 -44.00
C VAL A 658 -17.52 -11.01 -45.37
N MET A 659 -16.39 -10.68 -46.01
CA MET A 659 -16.37 -9.97 -47.31
C MET A 659 -17.05 -10.74 -48.43
#